data_AF-A0A935K5Q6-F1
#
_entry.id   AF-A0A935K5Q6-F1
#
_cell.length_a   1.000
_cell.length_b   1.000
_cell.length_c   1.000
_cell.angle_alpha   90.00
_cell.angle_beta   90.00
_cell.angle_gamma   90.00
#
_symmetry.space_group_name_H-M   'P 1'
#
loop_
_entity.id
_entity.type
_entity.pdbx_description
1 polymer ?
#
loop_
_entity_poly.entity_id
_entity_poly.type
_entity_poly.pdbx_seq_one_letter_code
_entity_poly.pdbx_strand_id
1 'polypeptide(L)'
;MNHAIVTTITDRCKRCYSCIRECPAAAIRVIDAQAKVIEERCIACGHCVKVCSQDAKQIFSEIDDTYQLLQSGNAIAIIAPSFAASFPDEYKKVPAALRKLGFTKVIETAFGADLISNDYMDVIKADNDKTVISSACPAVVSFIQKYYIELVPNLAQVVSPMIALGRYLKKDLGEDVKIVFIGPCVAKKHEAQDDEVAGVIDSVLTFTELKQMFDENGIIVSELEDSDFDEPHAMMGKAYPLAGGLIKTIDVSGDILEKDIIVVEGKKKVLDIIEEIANNHINAKFTDILFCEGCISGPAIDTTLNYYARREKVINYIDEKINNVDKRVWKSNLYNARKLNLQRTFRIDNQRRPYPSEEKIKEILAQTKKYSIKDELNCGACGYPTCREYAVAIAKDLAEKEMCLPYVLDELKIAYDNLSDTEEQLRVAEKLASIGQLAAGVAHEINNPLGTILLYASMLKRDLEKIYNDDQRTEDLELIVEEANRCKNIVANLLNFARQGKLNLKEFDLTETIREVLKPFTVNPVYRQIIFKFDIRESNYVMTGDEDQIKQVLVNVVKNACDAMSDTVKRELIVNLNSDGHNFKIEITDTGNGIPKDNQSKVFTPFFTTKSMGKGTGLGLAISYGIIKMHKGNITFVSEIGKGTTFKIVLPKYQAYQSNEAIEGAKAL
;
A
#
# COMPACT_ATOMS: atom_id res chain seq x y z
N MET A 1 18.70 -30.91 -1.07
CA MET A 1 18.28 -29.52 -0.78
C MET A 1 16.79 -29.51 -0.96
N ASN A 2 16.01 -29.25 0.09
CA ASN A 2 14.55 -29.17 -0.06
C ASN A 2 14.22 -27.84 -0.74
N HIS A 3 13.58 -27.91 -1.90
CA HIS A 3 13.14 -26.74 -2.65
C HIS A 3 11.74 -26.33 -2.18
N ALA A 4 11.53 -25.01 -2.03
CA ALA A 4 10.20 -24.46 -1.75
C ALA A 4 9.20 -24.87 -2.83
N ILE A 5 8.20 -25.67 -2.46
CA ILE A 5 7.18 -26.18 -3.39
C ILE A 5 6.34 -25.06 -4.02
N VAL A 6 6.08 -23.98 -3.27
CA VAL A 6 5.36 -22.81 -3.77
C VAL A 6 6.19 -21.56 -3.53
N THR A 7 6.51 -20.85 -4.60
CA THR A 7 7.38 -19.67 -4.57
C THR A 7 6.67 -18.43 -5.10
N THR A 8 7.34 -17.28 -5.02
CA THR A 8 6.84 -16.01 -5.57
C THR A 8 7.85 -15.38 -6.51
N ILE A 9 7.44 -15.09 -7.74
CA ILE A 9 8.14 -14.19 -8.66
C ILE A 9 7.73 -12.77 -8.31
N THR A 10 8.62 -12.02 -7.65
CA THR A 10 8.32 -10.68 -7.11
C THR A 10 7.91 -9.68 -8.18
N ASP A 11 8.56 -9.72 -9.34
CA ASP A 11 8.37 -8.72 -10.41
C ASP A 11 7.00 -8.82 -11.09
N ARG A 12 6.39 -10.00 -11.03
CA ARG A 12 5.04 -10.25 -11.53
C ARG A 12 3.95 -9.84 -10.54
N CYS A 13 4.27 -9.72 -9.26
CA CYS A 13 3.26 -9.43 -8.25
C CYS A 13 2.81 -7.95 -8.31
N LYS A 14 1.51 -7.74 -8.56
CA LYS A 14 0.85 -6.42 -8.65
C LYS A 14 0.06 -6.05 -7.39
N ARG A 15 0.36 -6.68 -6.25
CA ARG A 15 -0.13 -6.25 -4.92
C ARG A 15 -1.66 -6.24 -4.76
N CYS A 16 -2.38 -7.12 -5.47
CA CYS A 16 -3.84 -7.26 -5.35
C CYS A 16 -4.29 -8.03 -4.10
N TYR A 17 -3.34 -8.68 -3.42
CA TYR A 17 -3.51 -9.47 -2.20
C TYR A 17 -4.56 -10.61 -2.25
N SER A 18 -5.01 -11.02 -3.45
CA SER A 18 -5.91 -12.17 -3.62
C SER A 18 -5.35 -13.45 -3.01
N CYS A 19 -4.04 -13.66 -3.16
CA CYS A 19 -3.36 -14.80 -2.56
C CYS A 19 -3.42 -14.80 -1.02
N ILE A 20 -3.41 -13.63 -0.36
CA ILE A 20 -3.49 -13.50 1.11
C ILE A 20 -4.91 -13.89 1.57
N ARG A 21 -5.95 -13.34 0.92
CA ARG A 21 -7.37 -13.68 1.21
C ARG A 21 -7.65 -15.17 1.10
N GLU A 22 -7.00 -15.81 0.14
CA GLU A 22 -7.26 -17.20 -0.20
C GLU A 22 -6.38 -18.19 0.57
N CYS A 23 -5.31 -17.72 1.22
CA CYS A 23 -4.38 -18.57 1.95
C CYS A 23 -5.00 -19.05 3.28
N PRO A 24 -5.26 -20.35 3.45
CA PRO A 24 -5.88 -20.88 4.67
C PRO A 24 -4.93 -20.88 5.88
N ALA A 25 -3.62 -20.81 5.63
CA ALA A 25 -2.57 -21.02 6.63
C ALA A 25 -1.93 -19.70 7.11
N ALA A 26 -2.39 -18.55 6.59
CA ALA A 26 -1.71 -17.26 6.75
C ALA A 26 -0.18 -17.40 6.52
N ALA A 27 0.17 -18.07 5.43
CA ALA A 27 1.54 -18.43 5.05
C ALA A 27 2.12 -17.48 3.99
N ILE A 28 1.52 -16.30 3.81
CA ILE A 28 1.97 -15.27 2.88
C ILE A 28 2.21 -14.01 3.69
N ARG A 29 3.39 -13.43 3.52
CA ARG A 29 3.80 -12.19 4.15
C ARG A 29 4.01 -11.10 3.10
N VAL A 30 3.76 -9.87 3.47
CA VAL A 30 4.12 -8.70 2.64
C VAL A 30 5.50 -8.18 3.05
N ILE A 31 6.38 -7.99 2.07
CA ILE A 31 7.70 -7.37 2.20
C ILE A 31 7.85 -6.39 1.03
N ASP A 32 8.11 -5.12 1.33
CA ASP A 32 8.24 -4.04 0.34
C ASP A 32 6.99 -3.96 -0.57
N ALA A 33 5.81 -4.06 0.06
CA ALA A 33 4.50 -4.16 -0.58
C ALA A 33 4.31 -5.37 -1.50
N GLN A 34 5.23 -6.35 -1.51
CA GLN A 34 5.12 -7.58 -2.31
C GLN A 34 4.72 -8.79 -1.46
N ALA A 35 3.67 -9.49 -1.89
CA ALA A 35 3.18 -10.68 -1.19
C ALA A 35 4.06 -11.90 -1.51
N LYS A 36 4.87 -12.37 -0.57
CA LYS A 36 5.77 -13.53 -0.68
C LYS A 36 5.28 -14.71 0.15
N VAL A 37 5.41 -15.93 -0.38
CA VAL A 37 5.10 -17.15 0.37
C VAL A 37 6.20 -17.42 1.38
N ILE A 38 5.82 -17.77 2.62
CA ILE A 38 6.71 -18.26 3.66
C ILE A 38 6.68 -19.79 3.59
N GLU A 39 7.79 -20.39 3.17
CA GLU A 39 7.89 -21.83 2.88
C GLU A 39 7.54 -22.68 4.10
N GLU A 40 8.11 -22.36 5.26
CA GLU A 40 7.96 -23.14 6.49
C GLU A 40 6.50 -23.20 6.94
N ARG A 41 5.74 -22.14 6.67
CA ARG A 41 4.31 -22.04 6.99
C ARG A 41 3.41 -22.65 5.91
N CYS A 42 3.87 -22.71 4.66
CA CYS A 42 3.04 -23.13 3.54
C CYS A 42 2.61 -24.60 3.70
N ILE A 43 1.31 -24.88 3.50
CA ILE A 43 0.76 -26.26 3.47
C ILE A 43 0.70 -26.84 2.04
N ALA A 44 1.34 -26.17 1.08
CA ALA A 44 1.40 -26.55 -0.34
C ALA A 44 0.03 -26.83 -1.01
N CYS A 45 -1.07 -26.22 -0.53
CA CYS A 45 -2.42 -26.48 -1.05
C CYS A 45 -2.70 -25.85 -2.44
N GLY A 46 -1.78 -25.04 -2.98
CA GLY A 46 -1.85 -24.46 -4.32
C GLY A 46 -2.94 -23.40 -4.56
N HIS A 47 -3.76 -23.05 -3.57
CA HIS A 47 -4.86 -22.08 -3.76
C HIS A 47 -4.35 -20.68 -4.16
N CYS A 48 -3.22 -20.25 -3.59
CA CYS A 48 -2.63 -18.96 -3.93
C CYS A 48 -2.16 -18.87 -5.38
N VAL A 49 -1.79 -20.01 -5.99
CA VAL A 49 -1.41 -20.10 -7.41
C VAL A 49 -2.67 -19.95 -8.27
N LYS A 50 -3.71 -20.72 -7.95
CA LYS A 50 -5.00 -20.71 -8.68
C LYS A 50 -5.65 -19.33 -8.76
N VAL A 51 -5.51 -18.49 -7.74
CA VAL A 51 -6.14 -17.15 -7.69
C VAL A 51 -5.22 -16.01 -8.13
N CYS A 52 -3.97 -16.32 -8.47
CA CYS A 52 -3.01 -15.31 -8.89
C CYS A 52 -3.18 -14.98 -10.37
N SER A 53 -3.85 -13.86 -10.68
CA SER A 53 -4.06 -13.40 -12.06
C SER A 53 -2.82 -12.89 -12.78
N GLN A 54 -1.63 -12.97 -12.16
CA GLN A 54 -0.37 -12.42 -12.69
C GLN A 54 0.71 -13.50 -12.79
N ASP A 55 0.38 -14.76 -12.51
CA ASP A 55 1.35 -15.87 -12.48
C ASP A 55 2.57 -15.55 -11.60
N ALA A 56 2.36 -14.76 -10.55
CA ALA A 56 3.39 -14.37 -9.60
C ALA A 56 3.61 -15.45 -8.52
N LYS A 57 2.66 -16.37 -8.35
CA LYS A 57 2.76 -17.53 -7.46
C LYS A 57 3.02 -18.74 -8.34
N GLN A 58 4.12 -19.46 -8.09
CA GLN A 58 4.58 -20.55 -8.93
C GLN A 58 4.71 -21.83 -8.13
N ILE A 59 4.51 -22.95 -8.81
CA ILE A 59 4.74 -24.29 -8.27
C ILE A 59 6.13 -24.72 -8.73
N PHE A 60 6.91 -25.33 -7.84
CA PHE A 60 8.19 -25.92 -8.22
C PHE A 60 7.97 -27.00 -9.27
N SER A 61 8.57 -26.81 -10.45
CA SER A 61 8.41 -27.74 -11.57
C SER A 61 9.38 -28.90 -11.43
N GLU A 62 8.88 -30.11 -11.64
CA GLU A 62 9.71 -31.34 -11.67
C GLU A 62 9.72 -31.97 -13.07
N ILE A 63 9.46 -31.14 -14.10
CA ILE A 63 9.49 -31.56 -15.52
C ILE A 63 10.89 -32.01 -15.92
N ASP A 64 11.92 -31.20 -15.61
CA ASP A 64 13.31 -31.53 -15.94
C ASP A 64 13.78 -32.79 -15.21
N ASP A 65 13.42 -32.93 -13.94
CA ASP A 65 13.70 -34.15 -13.16
C ASP A 65 13.01 -35.37 -13.80
N THR A 66 11.76 -35.22 -14.25
CA THR A 66 11.05 -36.30 -14.95
C THR A 66 11.72 -36.66 -16.26
N TYR A 67 12.15 -35.70 -17.08
CA TYR A 67 12.89 -36.01 -18.31
C TYR A 67 14.17 -36.80 -18.04
N GLN A 68 14.90 -36.48 -16.96
CA GLN A 68 16.07 -37.28 -16.56
C GLN A 68 15.68 -38.71 -16.16
N LEU A 69 14.58 -38.88 -15.43
CA LEU A 69 14.07 -40.20 -15.07
C LEU A 69 13.64 -41.00 -16.31
N LEU A 70 13.01 -40.38 -17.30
CA LEU A 70 12.60 -41.05 -18.54
C LEU A 70 13.79 -41.60 -19.32
N GLN A 71 14.95 -40.93 -19.29
CA GLN A 71 16.18 -41.40 -19.96
C GLN A 71 16.74 -42.70 -19.36
N SER A 72 16.39 -43.04 -18.12
CA SER A 72 16.83 -44.29 -17.49
C SER A 72 16.19 -45.55 -18.09
N GLY A 73 15.08 -45.41 -18.82
CA GLY A 73 14.40 -46.52 -19.49
C GLY A 73 13.65 -47.47 -18.55
N ASN A 74 13.46 -47.12 -17.27
CA ASN A 74 12.66 -47.90 -16.31
C ASN A 74 11.67 -47.04 -15.50
N ALA A 75 11.27 -45.90 -16.06
CA ALA A 75 10.32 -44.98 -15.46
C ALA A 75 8.87 -45.44 -15.59
N ILE A 76 8.14 -45.46 -14.48
CA ILE A 76 6.75 -45.86 -14.34
C ILE A 76 5.91 -44.63 -13.97
N ALA A 77 4.86 -44.37 -14.75
CA ALA A 77 3.87 -43.36 -14.41
C ALA A 77 2.78 -43.96 -13.53
N ILE A 78 2.54 -43.36 -12.36
CA ILE A 78 1.34 -43.62 -11.56
C ILE A 78 0.42 -42.41 -11.60
N ILE A 79 -0.79 -42.56 -12.14
CA ILE A 79 -1.70 -41.42 -12.36
C ILE A 79 -2.88 -41.45 -11.39
N ALA A 80 -3.23 -40.30 -10.82
CA ALA A 80 -4.37 -40.16 -9.92
C ALA A 80 -5.69 -40.28 -10.70
N PRO A 81 -6.71 -41.01 -10.20
CA PRO A 81 -8.00 -41.23 -10.88
C PRO A 81 -8.76 -39.94 -11.24
N SER A 82 -8.45 -38.82 -10.60
CA SER A 82 -8.95 -37.49 -10.97
C SER A 82 -8.53 -37.01 -12.36
N PHE A 83 -7.64 -37.72 -13.07
CA PHE A 83 -7.23 -37.37 -14.43
C PHE A 83 -8.41 -37.30 -15.40
N ALA A 84 -9.46 -38.10 -15.17
CA ALA A 84 -10.72 -38.04 -15.94
C ALA A 84 -11.42 -36.66 -15.83
N ALA A 85 -11.12 -35.85 -14.80
CA ALA A 85 -11.60 -34.47 -14.70
C ALA A 85 -10.71 -33.45 -15.43
N SER A 86 -9.43 -33.76 -15.70
CA SER A 86 -8.49 -32.90 -16.45
C SER A 86 -8.46 -33.24 -17.95
N PHE A 87 -8.78 -34.49 -18.31
CA PHE A 87 -8.88 -35.01 -19.67
C PHE A 87 -10.30 -35.59 -19.94
N PRO A 88 -11.37 -34.77 -19.81
CA PRO A 88 -12.76 -35.26 -19.77
C PRO A 88 -13.26 -35.97 -21.03
N ASP A 89 -12.65 -35.70 -22.19
CA ASP A 89 -13.05 -36.29 -23.48
C ASP A 89 -11.97 -37.24 -24.04
N GLU A 90 -10.83 -37.34 -23.36
CA GLU A 90 -9.62 -38.00 -23.86
C GLU A 90 -9.01 -38.97 -22.84
N TYR A 91 -9.67 -39.20 -21.70
CA TYR A 91 -9.12 -40.01 -20.61
C TYR A 91 -8.69 -41.41 -21.06
N LYS A 92 -9.33 -42.02 -22.06
CA LYS A 92 -8.96 -43.33 -22.62
C LYS A 92 -7.64 -43.34 -23.40
N LYS A 93 -7.19 -42.17 -23.86
CA LYS A 93 -5.98 -41.98 -24.67
C LYS A 93 -4.77 -41.55 -23.84
N VAL A 94 -5.00 -41.10 -22.60
CA VAL A 94 -3.93 -40.67 -21.69
C VAL A 94 -2.87 -41.76 -21.46
N PRO A 95 -3.21 -43.07 -21.30
CA PRO A 95 -2.18 -44.10 -21.18
C PRO A 95 -1.29 -44.22 -22.42
N ALA A 96 -1.86 -44.06 -23.63
CA ALA A 96 -1.07 -44.03 -24.86
C ALA A 96 -0.14 -42.82 -24.90
N ALA A 97 -0.63 -41.65 -24.49
CA ALA A 97 0.17 -40.43 -24.43
C ALA A 97 1.37 -40.56 -23.48
N LEU A 98 1.16 -41.14 -22.30
CA LEU A 98 2.23 -41.38 -21.32
C LEU A 98 3.27 -42.38 -21.84
N ARG A 99 2.86 -43.45 -22.51
CA ARG A 99 3.80 -44.38 -23.16
C ARG A 99 4.60 -43.70 -24.27
N LYS A 100 3.93 -42.88 -25.09
CA LYS A 100 4.58 -42.09 -26.15
C LYS A 100 5.60 -41.08 -25.59
N LEU A 101 5.35 -40.56 -24.39
CA LEU A 101 6.27 -39.66 -23.68
C LEU A 101 7.53 -40.40 -23.16
N GLY A 102 7.46 -41.72 -22.99
CA GLY A 102 8.61 -42.56 -22.64
C GLY A 102 8.44 -43.45 -21.40
N PHE A 103 7.27 -43.44 -20.75
CA PHE A 103 7.02 -44.31 -19.59
C PHE A 103 6.88 -45.78 -20.01
N THR A 104 7.56 -46.68 -19.29
CA THR A 104 7.53 -48.13 -19.59
C THR A 104 6.24 -48.80 -19.12
N LYS A 105 5.64 -48.28 -18.04
CA LYS A 105 4.36 -48.73 -17.49
C LYS A 105 3.55 -47.53 -17.05
N VAL A 106 2.22 -47.64 -17.19
CA VAL A 106 1.27 -46.62 -16.78
C VAL A 106 0.21 -47.27 -15.90
N ILE A 107 0.20 -46.95 -14.61
CA ILE A 107 -0.64 -47.63 -13.60
C ILE A 107 -1.52 -46.61 -12.90
N GLU A 108 -2.74 -47.00 -12.52
CA GLU A 108 -3.63 -46.14 -11.77
C GLU A 108 -3.27 -46.11 -10.27
N THR A 109 -3.12 -44.91 -9.71
CA THR A 109 -2.94 -44.71 -8.25
C THR A 109 -4.13 -45.21 -7.44
N ALA A 110 -5.29 -45.39 -8.08
CA ALA A 110 -6.48 -45.99 -7.49
C ALA A 110 -6.21 -47.35 -6.83
N PHE A 111 -5.25 -48.15 -7.33
CA PHE A 111 -4.95 -49.44 -6.70
C PHE A 111 -4.30 -49.24 -5.32
N GLY A 112 -3.52 -48.17 -5.14
CA GLY A 112 -2.99 -47.77 -3.84
C GLY A 112 -4.08 -47.43 -2.82
N ALA A 113 -5.25 -46.97 -3.26
CA ALA A 113 -6.40 -46.74 -2.38
C ALA A 113 -7.05 -48.08 -1.96
N ASP A 114 -7.13 -49.06 -2.85
CA ASP A 114 -7.59 -50.41 -2.50
C ASP A 114 -6.63 -51.07 -1.48
N LEU A 115 -5.31 -50.87 -1.63
CA LEU A 115 -4.29 -51.44 -0.74
C LEU A 115 -4.47 -51.02 0.72
N ILE A 116 -4.73 -49.73 0.96
CA ILE A 116 -4.86 -49.15 2.30
C ILE A 116 -6.27 -49.29 2.90
N SER A 117 -7.19 -49.92 2.18
CA SER A 117 -8.60 -50.00 2.61
C SER A 117 -8.77 -50.82 3.89
N ASN A 118 -8.00 -51.91 4.04
CA ASN A 118 -8.04 -52.71 5.27
C ASN A 118 -7.47 -51.94 6.47
N ASP A 119 -6.35 -51.21 6.30
CA ASP A 119 -5.76 -50.38 7.35
C ASP A 119 -6.76 -49.31 7.85
N TYR A 120 -7.47 -48.64 6.92
CA TYR A 120 -8.51 -47.68 7.31
C TYR A 120 -9.73 -48.34 7.94
N MET A 121 -10.10 -49.55 7.49
CA MET A 121 -11.20 -50.30 8.10
C MET A 121 -10.86 -50.68 9.55
N ASP A 122 -9.62 -51.07 9.83
CA ASP A 122 -9.12 -51.35 11.18
C ASP A 122 -9.13 -50.09 12.05
N VAL A 123 -8.73 -48.94 11.49
CA VAL A 123 -8.79 -47.64 12.18
C VAL A 123 -10.23 -47.26 12.56
N ILE A 124 -11.20 -47.46 11.67
CA ILE A 124 -12.61 -47.11 11.93
C ILE A 124 -13.27 -48.06 12.94
N LYS A 125 -12.87 -49.34 12.93
CA LYS A 125 -13.38 -50.35 13.86
C LYS A 125 -12.72 -50.30 15.23
N ALA A 126 -11.53 -49.73 15.33
CA ALA A 126 -10.83 -49.57 16.60
C ALA A 126 -11.66 -48.67 17.52
N ASP A 127 -11.87 -49.11 18.75
CA ASP A 127 -12.50 -48.29 19.78
C ASP A 127 -11.47 -47.26 20.25
N ASN A 128 -11.70 -46.00 19.92
CA ASN A 128 -10.79 -44.90 20.23
C ASN A 128 -11.56 -43.80 20.95
N ASP A 129 -10.99 -43.31 22.06
CA ASP A 129 -11.57 -42.22 22.84
C ASP A 129 -11.53 -40.87 22.10
N LYS A 130 -10.90 -40.82 20.92
CA LYS A 130 -10.67 -39.62 20.12
C LYS A 130 -11.15 -39.80 18.69
N THR A 131 -11.67 -38.71 18.12
CA THR A 131 -11.97 -38.60 16.69
C THR A 131 -10.71 -38.78 15.85
N VAL A 132 -10.67 -39.82 15.00
CA VAL A 132 -9.57 -40.06 14.05
C VAL A 132 -9.81 -39.29 12.75
N ILE A 133 -8.77 -38.70 12.17
CA ILE A 133 -8.80 -37.88 10.95
C ILE A 133 -8.08 -38.62 9.83
N SER A 134 -8.68 -38.69 8.63
CA SER A 134 -8.02 -39.29 7.46
C SER A 134 -6.75 -38.53 7.06
N SER A 135 -5.73 -39.25 6.61
CA SER A 135 -4.39 -38.71 6.33
C SER A 135 -4.02 -38.71 4.84
N ALA A 136 -4.95 -39.09 3.96
CA ALA A 136 -4.68 -39.17 2.53
C ALA A 136 -4.48 -37.81 1.83
N CYS A 137 -5.05 -36.74 2.41
CA CYS A 137 -4.90 -35.36 1.92
C CYS A 137 -3.68 -34.68 2.58
N PRO A 138 -2.57 -34.46 1.85
CA PRO A 138 -1.33 -33.95 2.46
C PRO A 138 -1.44 -32.50 2.94
N ALA A 139 -2.35 -31.72 2.33
CA ALA A 139 -2.64 -30.36 2.76
C ALA A 139 -3.30 -30.33 4.16
N VAL A 140 -4.19 -31.29 4.45
CA VAL A 140 -4.82 -31.44 5.78
C VAL A 140 -3.78 -31.87 6.81
N VAL A 141 -2.98 -32.89 6.47
CA VAL A 141 -1.87 -33.38 7.32
C VAL A 141 -0.92 -32.23 7.66
N SER A 142 -0.42 -31.51 6.65
CA SER A 142 0.48 -30.36 6.85
C SER A 142 -0.16 -29.25 7.68
N PHE A 143 -1.47 -29.00 7.49
CA PHE A 143 -2.18 -27.99 8.25
C PHE A 143 -2.29 -28.37 9.74
N ILE A 144 -2.58 -29.63 10.05
CA ILE A 144 -2.61 -30.15 11.42
C ILE A 144 -1.21 -30.11 12.05
N GLN A 145 -0.18 -30.63 11.36
CA GLN A 145 1.20 -30.62 11.85
C GLN A 145 1.72 -29.22 12.18
N LYS A 146 1.24 -28.19 11.45
CA LYS A 146 1.70 -26.81 11.57
C LYS A 146 0.88 -25.92 12.51
N TYR A 147 -0.44 -26.11 12.55
CA TYR A 147 -1.36 -25.16 13.17
C TYR A 147 -2.26 -25.75 14.25
N TYR A 148 -2.53 -27.06 14.20
CA TYR A 148 -3.34 -27.78 15.19
C TYR A 148 -2.56 -28.96 15.74
N ILE A 149 -1.38 -28.68 16.31
CA ILE A 149 -0.37 -29.71 16.62
C ILE A 149 -0.87 -30.73 17.66
N GLU A 150 -1.83 -30.32 18.49
CA GLU A 150 -2.56 -31.16 19.43
C GLU A 150 -3.38 -32.27 18.77
N LEU A 151 -3.74 -32.09 17.48
CA LEU A 151 -4.45 -33.08 16.66
C LEU A 151 -3.53 -33.98 15.84
N VAL A 152 -2.20 -33.83 15.92
CA VAL A 152 -1.26 -34.75 15.24
C VAL A 152 -1.51 -36.21 15.64
N PRO A 153 -1.75 -36.55 16.93
CA PRO A 153 -2.11 -37.92 17.32
C PRO A 153 -3.46 -38.41 16.78
N ASN A 154 -4.33 -37.50 16.32
CA ASN A 154 -5.64 -37.85 15.74
C ASN A 154 -5.52 -38.26 14.26
N LEU A 155 -4.37 -38.01 13.59
CA LEU A 155 -4.16 -38.43 12.21
C LEU A 155 -4.05 -39.96 12.11
N ALA A 156 -4.82 -40.56 11.20
CA ALA A 156 -4.71 -41.97 10.87
C ALA A 156 -3.30 -42.29 10.36
N GLN A 157 -2.60 -43.22 11.01
CA GLN A 157 -1.19 -43.59 10.72
C GLN A 157 -1.00 -44.40 9.42
N VAL A 158 -1.82 -44.13 8.42
CA VAL A 158 -1.84 -44.82 7.13
C VAL A 158 -1.16 -43.93 6.07
N VAL A 159 -0.39 -44.52 5.16
CA VAL A 159 0.17 -43.78 4.02
C VAL A 159 -0.91 -43.39 3.01
N SER A 160 -0.67 -42.38 2.18
CA SER A 160 -1.60 -42.05 1.10
C SER A 160 -1.57 -43.07 -0.05
N PRO A 161 -2.60 -43.13 -0.91
CA PRO A 161 -2.63 -44.03 -2.07
C PRO A 161 -1.39 -43.95 -2.98
N MET A 162 -0.82 -42.75 -3.13
CA MET A 162 0.41 -42.52 -3.90
C MET A 162 1.58 -43.33 -3.32
N ILE A 163 1.81 -43.21 -2.01
CA ILE A 163 2.90 -43.90 -1.32
C ILE A 163 2.61 -45.40 -1.22
N ALA A 164 1.36 -45.79 -0.98
CA ALA A 164 0.96 -47.19 -0.92
C ALA A 164 1.27 -47.93 -2.23
N LEU A 165 0.88 -47.36 -3.36
CA LEU A 165 1.19 -47.91 -4.67
C LEU A 165 2.70 -47.90 -4.94
N GLY A 166 3.40 -46.81 -4.59
CA GLY A 166 4.85 -46.75 -4.74
C GLY A 166 5.60 -47.87 -3.99
N ARG A 167 5.25 -48.09 -2.72
CA ARG A 167 5.80 -49.19 -1.91
C ARG A 167 5.47 -50.56 -2.50
N TYR A 168 4.26 -50.74 -3.03
CA TYR A 168 3.86 -51.96 -3.71
C TYR A 168 4.71 -52.22 -4.97
N LEU A 169 4.87 -51.22 -5.84
CA LEU A 169 5.61 -51.35 -7.09
C LEU A 169 7.10 -51.58 -6.87
N LYS A 170 7.73 -50.91 -5.90
CA LYS A 170 9.15 -51.16 -5.57
C LYS A 170 9.37 -52.58 -5.03
N LYS A 171 8.41 -53.10 -4.26
CA LYS A 171 8.46 -54.50 -3.79
C LYS A 171 8.24 -55.51 -4.91
N ASP A 172 7.34 -55.23 -5.84
CA ASP A 172 6.94 -56.14 -6.91
C ASP A 172 7.91 -56.14 -8.10
N LEU A 173 8.37 -54.96 -8.50
CA LEU A 173 9.20 -54.73 -9.69
C LEU A 173 10.68 -54.44 -9.38
N GLY A 174 11.03 -54.26 -8.10
CA GLY A 174 12.38 -53.96 -7.62
C GLY A 174 12.59 -52.48 -7.28
N GLU A 175 13.58 -52.19 -6.42
CA GLU A 175 13.85 -50.85 -5.89
C GLU A 175 14.39 -49.86 -6.94
N ASP A 176 14.97 -50.38 -8.04
CA ASP A 176 15.60 -49.60 -9.10
C ASP A 176 14.60 -48.86 -10.00
N VAL A 177 13.31 -49.23 -9.96
CA VAL A 177 12.27 -48.58 -10.77
C VAL A 177 12.08 -47.12 -10.35
N LYS A 178 11.90 -46.25 -11.35
CA LYS A 178 11.69 -44.83 -11.16
C LYS A 178 10.22 -44.49 -11.22
N ILE A 179 9.63 -44.06 -10.11
CA ILE A 179 8.18 -43.86 -10.00
C ILE A 179 7.87 -42.37 -10.09
N VAL A 180 7.08 -41.99 -11.10
CA VAL A 180 6.60 -40.62 -11.28
C VAL A 180 5.11 -40.59 -11.00
N PHE A 181 4.71 -39.87 -9.94
CA PHE A 181 3.29 -39.64 -9.66
C PHE A 181 2.76 -38.46 -10.44
N ILE A 182 1.54 -38.59 -10.95
CA ILE A 182 0.87 -37.58 -11.78
C ILE A 182 -0.51 -37.30 -11.19
N GLY A 183 -0.77 -36.05 -10.78
CA GLY A 183 -2.04 -35.74 -10.12
C GLY A 183 -2.44 -34.26 -10.06
N PRO A 184 -3.55 -33.94 -9.38
CA PRO A 184 -4.08 -32.58 -9.32
C PRO A 184 -3.50 -31.74 -8.16
N CYS A 185 -2.70 -32.35 -7.29
CA CYS A 185 -2.39 -31.82 -5.97
C CYS A 185 -0.92 -31.42 -5.85
N VAL A 186 -0.68 -30.13 -5.60
CA VAL A 186 0.65 -29.58 -5.34
C VAL A 186 1.24 -30.13 -4.04
N ALA A 187 0.41 -30.37 -3.02
CA ALA A 187 0.86 -30.87 -1.73
C ALA A 187 1.45 -32.30 -1.79
N LYS A 188 1.23 -33.04 -2.89
CA LYS A 188 1.88 -34.34 -3.10
C LYS A 188 3.39 -34.21 -3.34
N LYS A 189 3.86 -33.10 -3.93
CA LYS A 189 5.30 -32.80 -4.03
C LYS A 189 5.93 -32.70 -2.63
N HIS A 190 5.23 -32.03 -1.70
CA HIS A 190 5.67 -31.95 -0.31
C HIS A 190 5.63 -33.31 0.41
N GLU A 191 4.57 -34.11 0.20
CA GLU A 191 4.49 -35.45 0.79
C GLU A 191 5.62 -36.37 0.34
N ALA A 192 6.00 -36.34 -0.94
CA ALA A 192 7.08 -37.16 -1.47
C ALA A 192 8.46 -36.84 -0.86
N GLN A 193 8.62 -35.63 -0.31
CA GLN A 193 9.84 -35.17 0.37
C GLN A 193 9.83 -35.43 1.89
N ASP A 194 8.76 -36.00 2.45
CA ASP A 194 8.69 -36.31 3.88
C ASP A 194 9.61 -37.50 4.22
N ASP A 195 10.42 -37.35 5.27
CA ASP A 195 11.46 -38.32 5.65
C ASP A 195 10.93 -39.75 5.89
N GLU A 196 9.66 -39.91 6.32
CA GLU A 196 9.03 -41.22 6.56
C GLU A 196 8.71 -42.00 5.27
N VAL A 197 8.67 -41.31 4.13
CA VAL A 197 8.29 -41.88 2.82
C VAL A 197 9.26 -41.50 1.70
N ALA A 198 10.33 -40.78 2.01
CA ALA A 198 11.34 -40.33 1.07
C ALA A 198 11.94 -41.52 0.29
N GLY A 199 12.11 -41.33 -1.02
CA GLY A 199 12.63 -42.35 -1.93
C GLY A 199 11.59 -43.34 -2.45
N VAL A 200 10.33 -43.30 -1.99
CA VAL A 200 9.24 -44.13 -2.56
C VAL A 200 8.79 -43.61 -3.92
N ILE A 201 8.70 -42.29 -4.07
CA ILE A 201 8.32 -41.59 -5.31
C ILE A 201 9.50 -40.74 -5.74
N ASP A 202 9.96 -40.89 -6.98
CA ASP A 202 11.14 -40.21 -7.51
C ASP A 202 10.80 -38.81 -8.06
N SER A 203 9.58 -38.59 -8.56
CA SER A 203 9.09 -37.28 -9.01
C SER A 203 7.56 -37.18 -8.94
N VAL A 204 7.04 -35.97 -8.78
CA VAL A 204 5.62 -35.64 -8.72
C VAL A 204 5.27 -34.55 -9.72
N LEU A 205 4.51 -34.90 -10.74
CA LEU A 205 3.96 -33.97 -11.72
C LEU A 205 2.51 -33.61 -11.41
N THR A 206 2.18 -32.34 -11.64
CA THR A 206 0.80 -31.90 -11.75
C THR A 206 0.23 -32.16 -13.15
N PHE A 207 -1.09 -32.20 -13.31
CA PHE A 207 -1.69 -32.35 -14.66
C PHE A 207 -1.34 -31.19 -15.60
N THR A 208 -1.15 -29.97 -15.08
CA THR A 208 -0.68 -28.82 -15.86
C THR A 208 0.74 -29.04 -16.36
N GLU A 209 1.66 -29.53 -15.51
CA GLU A 209 3.01 -29.90 -15.94
C GLU A 209 3.01 -31.04 -16.97
N LEU A 210 2.14 -32.04 -16.80
CA LEU A 210 2.02 -33.13 -17.77
C LEU A 210 1.59 -32.62 -19.16
N LYS A 211 0.60 -31.73 -19.22
CA LYS A 211 0.13 -31.14 -20.49
C LYS A 211 1.21 -30.30 -21.13
N GLN A 212 1.98 -29.55 -20.35
CA GLN A 212 3.15 -28.83 -20.84
C GLN A 212 4.15 -29.81 -21.48
N MET A 213 4.44 -30.94 -20.84
CA MET A 213 5.33 -31.97 -21.43
C MET A 213 4.75 -32.57 -22.72
N PHE A 214 3.44 -32.79 -22.81
CA PHE A 214 2.81 -33.23 -24.06
C PHE A 214 2.98 -32.20 -25.18
N ASP A 215 2.75 -30.92 -24.89
CA ASP A 215 2.91 -29.83 -25.86
C ASP A 215 4.36 -29.70 -26.35
N GLU A 216 5.34 -29.76 -25.43
CA GLU A 216 6.77 -29.70 -25.73
C GLU A 216 7.25 -30.85 -26.64
N ASN A 217 6.61 -32.03 -26.53
CA ASN A 217 6.93 -33.22 -27.33
C ASN A 217 6.02 -33.40 -28.55
N GLY A 218 5.12 -32.45 -28.84
CA GLY A 218 4.17 -32.54 -29.94
C GLY A 218 3.21 -33.73 -29.83
N ILE A 219 2.85 -34.13 -28.59
CA ILE A 219 1.90 -35.22 -28.33
C ILE A 219 0.49 -34.65 -28.30
N ILE A 220 -0.22 -34.81 -29.41
CA ILE A 220 -1.63 -34.46 -29.52
C ILE A 220 -2.47 -35.64 -29.02
N VAL A 221 -2.99 -35.54 -27.78
CA VAL A 221 -3.72 -36.65 -27.12
C VAL A 221 -4.96 -37.07 -27.91
N SER A 222 -5.69 -36.13 -28.52
CA SER A 222 -6.89 -36.41 -29.32
C SER A 222 -6.63 -37.33 -30.52
N GLU A 223 -5.41 -37.37 -31.06
CA GLU A 223 -5.05 -38.14 -32.25
C GLU A 223 -4.57 -39.57 -31.92
N LEU A 224 -4.36 -39.88 -30.63
CA LEU A 224 -3.90 -41.20 -30.20
C LEU A 224 -5.04 -42.23 -30.18
N GLU A 225 -4.66 -43.49 -30.23
CA GLU A 225 -5.57 -44.62 -30.02
C GLU A 225 -5.85 -44.81 -28.53
N ASP A 226 -7.03 -45.37 -28.24
CA ASP A 226 -7.40 -45.77 -26.88
C ASP A 226 -6.40 -46.83 -26.37
N SER A 227 -6.00 -46.71 -25.11
CA SER A 227 -5.04 -47.63 -24.51
C SER A 227 -5.36 -47.84 -23.04
N ASP A 228 -5.28 -49.08 -22.58
CA ASP A 228 -5.55 -49.42 -21.19
C ASP A 228 -4.34 -49.19 -20.28
N PHE A 229 -4.60 -49.13 -18.98
CA PHE A 229 -3.57 -49.11 -17.94
C PHE A 229 -2.88 -50.46 -17.82
N ASP A 230 -1.65 -50.46 -17.34
CA ASP A 230 -0.95 -51.68 -16.92
C ASP A 230 -1.50 -52.19 -15.57
N GLU A 231 -1.35 -53.50 -15.33
CA GLU A 231 -1.62 -54.07 -14.01
C GLU A 231 -0.68 -53.49 -12.93
N PRO A 232 -1.13 -53.39 -11.66
CA PRO A 232 -2.40 -53.86 -11.13
C PRO A 232 -3.59 -52.92 -11.37
N HIS A 233 -4.77 -53.49 -11.63
CA HIS A 233 -6.02 -52.75 -11.79
C HIS A 233 -6.74 -52.54 -10.46
N ALA A 234 -7.32 -51.33 -10.29
CA ALA A 234 -8.09 -50.95 -9.12
C ALA A 234 -9.59 -51.21 -9.27
N MET A 235 -10.27 -51.52 -8.17
CA MET A 235 -11.72 -51.62 -8.04
C MET A 235 -12.30 -50.27 -7.56
N MET A 236 -12.70 -50.17 -6.27
CA MET A 236 -13.39 -48.99 -5.75
C MET A 236 -12.48 -47.84 -5.34
N GLY A 237 -11.17 -48.08 -5.28
CA GLY A 237 -10.18 -47.01 -5.15
C GLY A 237 -10.24 -45.97 -6.26
N LYS A 238 -10.92 -46.24 -7.38
CA LYS A 238 -11.20 -45.22 -8.42
C LYS A 238 -12.12 -44.10 -7.93
N ALA A 239 -12.95 -44.35 -6.91
CA ALA A 239 -13.87 -43.37 -6.31
C ALA A 239 -13.17 -42.42 -5.32
N TYR A 240 -11.93 -42.70 -4.92
CA TYR A 240 -11.16 -41.93 -3.96
C TYR A 240 -11.00 -40.41 -4.22
N PRO A 241 -10.96 -39.89 -5.47
CA PRO A 241 -10.82 -38.46 -5.69
C PRO A 241 -12.12 -37.67 -5.43
N LEU A 242 -13.24 -38.36 -5.19
CA LEU A 242 -14.54 -37.78 -4.88
C LEU A 242 -14.76 -37.67 -3.36
N ALA A 243 -15.63 -36.75 -2.93
CA ALA A 243 -16.08 -36.67 -1.54
C ALA A 243 -16.64 -38.01 -1.06
N GLY A 244 -16.16 -38.50 0.09
CA GLY A 244 -16.58 -39.79 0.64
C GLY A 244 -16.07 -41.00 -0.16
N GLY A 245 -15.17 -40.79 -1.11
CA GLY A 245 -14.55 -41.84 -1.92
C GLY A 245 -13.79 -42.86 -1.08
N LEU A 246 -13.15 -42.41 0.01
CA LEU A 246 -12.51 -43.30 1.00
C LEU A 246 -13.55 -44.24 1.61
N ILE A 247 -14.65 -43.68 2.13
CA ILE A 247 -15.74 -44.44 2.76
C ILE A 247 -16.37 -45.43 1.76
N LYS A 248 -16.54 -45.01 0.50
CA LYS A 248 -17.05 -45.90 -0.55
C LYS A 248 -16.09 -47.04 -0.88
N THR A 249 -14.77 -46.83 -0.77
CA THR A 249 -13.75 -47.83 -1.07
C THR A 249 -13.72 -48.94 0.00
N ILE A 250 -13.89 -48.58 1.27
CA ILE A 250 -13.90 -49.51 2.40
C ILE A 250 -15.25 -50.25 2.60
N ASP A 251 -16.25 -49.96 1.76
CA ASP A 251 -17.60 -50.54 1.80
C ASP A 251 -18.30 -50.41 3.17
N VAL A 252 -18.08 -49.30 3.87
CA VAL A 252 -18.82 -48.98 5.09
C VAL A 252 -20.13 -48.31 4.70
N SER A 253 -21.24 -48.83 5.23
CA SER A 253 -22.58 -48.31 4.99
C SER A 253 -22.70 -46.91 5.58
N GLY A 254 -22.59 -45.86 4.77
CA GLY A 254 -22.84 -44.48 5.19
C GLY A 254 -24.35 -44.23 5.37
N ASP A 255 -24.97 -44.85 6.38
CA ASP A 255 -26.32 -44.47 6.77
C ASP A 255 -26.30 -43.01 7.25
N ILE A 256 -27.23 -42.20 6.77
CA ILE A 256 -27.35 -40.77 7.08
C ILE A 256 -27.55 -40.55 8.60
N LEU A 257 -28.05 -41.57 9.30
CA LEU A 257 -28.27 -41.55 10.74
C LEU A 257 -27.05 -41.98 11.58
N GLU A 258 -25.99 -42.46 10.94
CA GLU A 258 -24.78 -42.93 11.61
C GLU A 258 -23.90 -41.72 11.99
N LYS A 259 -23.80 -41.44 13.29
CA LYS A 259 -23.05 -40.29 13.83
C LYS A 259 -21.54 -40.52 13.90
N ASP A 260 -21.08 -41.73 13.57
CA ASP A 260 -19.71 -42.17 13.81
C ASP A 260 -18.74 -41.71 12.71
N ILE A 261 -19.23 -41.34 11.52
CA ILE A 261 -18.40 -40.94 10.37
C ILE A 261 -18.84 -39.58 9.84
N ILE A 262 -17.89 -38.66 9.72
CA ILE A 262 -18.10 -37.35 9.09
C ILE A 262 -17.24 -37.26 7.82
N VAL A 263 -17.83 -36.80 6.72
CA VAL A 263 -17.12 -36.49 5.48
C VAL A 263 -17.16 -34.99 5.26
N VAL A 264 -15.99 -34.36 5.17
CA VAL A 264 -15.86 -32.91 4.95
C VAL A 264 -14.98 -32.63 3.74
N GLU A 265 -15.44 -31.73 2.89
CA GLU A 265 -14.67 -31.22 1.77
C GLU A 265 -14.71 -29.70 1.65
N GLY A 266 -13.64 -29.14 1.11
CA GLY A 266 -13.55 -27.72 0.76
C GLY A 266 -13.03 -26.82 1.90
N LYS A 267 -12.14 -25.91 1.51
CA LYS A 267 -11.33 -25.05 2.40
C LYS A 267 -12.07 -24.54 3.63
N LYS A 268 -13.22 -23.89 3.48
CA LYS A 268 -13.93 -23.26 4.60
C LYS A 268 -14.40 -24.29 5.63
N LYS A 269 -15.12 -25.33 5.18
CA LYS A 269 -15.66 -26.38 6.06
C LYS A 269 -14.53 -27.16 6.75
N VAL A 270 -13.40 -27.33 6.06
CA VAL A 270 -12.22 -28.01 6.60
C VAL A 270 -11.58 -27.22 7.75
N LEU A 271 -11.50 -25.89 7.64
CA LEU A 271 -11.02 -25.06 8.75
C LEU A 271 -11.97 -25.16 9.95
N ASP A 272 -13.27 -25.04 9.70
CA ASP A 272 -14.29 -25.11 10.76
C ASP A 272 -14.25 -26.47 11.49
N ILE A 273 -14.25 -27.60 10.76
CA ILE A 273 -14.28 -28.93 11.41
C ILE A 273 -13.00 -29.23 12.20
N ILE A 274 -11.83 -28.81 11.72
CA ILE A 274 -10.56 -29.05 12.42
C ILE A 274 -10.55 -28.26 13.73
N GLU A 275 -11.06 -27.02 13.73
CA GLU A 275 -11.21 -26.22 14.95
C GLU A 275 -12.19 -26.86 15.94
N GLU A 276 -13.35 -27.34 15.48
CA GLU A 276 -14.33 -28.03 16.34
C GLU A 276 -13.79 -29.36 16.91
N ILE A 277 -12.98 -30.11 16.16
CA ILE A 277 -12.29 -31.31 16.68
C ILE A 277 -11.26 -30.90 17.73
N ALA A 278 -10.46 -29.85 17.49
CA ALA A 278 -9.46 -29.36 18.46
C ALA A 278 -10.10 -28.90 19.78
N ASN A 279 -11.30 -28.34 19.72
CA ASN A 279 -12.08 -27.91 20.88
C ASN A 279 -12.87 -29.05 21.55
N ASN A 280 -12.76 -30.30 21.08
CA ASN A 280 -13.52 -31.47 21.55
C ASN A 280 -15.05 -31.31 21.45
N HIS A 281 -15.53 -30.56 20.44
CA HIS A 281 -16.97 -30.43 20.17
C HIS A 281 -17.50 -31.52 19.22
N ILE A 282 -16.61 -32.31 18.61
CA ILE A 282 -16.93 -33.40 17.69
C ILE A 282 -16.65 -34.75 18.34
N ASN A 283 -17.67 -35.61 18.37
CA ASN A 283 -17.62 -36.96 18.95
C ASN A 283 -17.67 -38.09 17.91
N ALA A 284 -17.47 -37.79 16.62
CA ALA A 284 -17.43 -38.81 15.58
C ALA A 284 -16.19 -39.71 15.77
N LYS A 285 -16.29 -41.00 15.46
CA LYS A 285 -15.14 -41.91 15.52
C LYS A 285 -14.12 -41.60 14.43
N PHE A 286 -14.60 -41.25 13.24
CA PHE A 286 -13.75 -41.02 12.09
C PHE A 286 -14.23 -39.82 11.25
N THR A 287 -13.28 -39.01 10.79
CA THR A 287 -13.54 -37.87 9.91
C THR A 287 -12.68 -37.99 8.65
N ASP A 288 -13.32 -38.13 7.49
CA ASP A 288 -12.65 -38.04 6.19
C ASP A 288 -12.62 -36.59 5.72
N ILE A 289 -11.42 -36.02 5.56
CA ILE A 289 -11.22 -34.60 5.27
C ILE A 289 -10.46 -34.41 3.95
N LEU A 290 -11.09 -33.72 3.00
CA LEU A 290 -10.46 -33.28 1.75
C LEU A 290 -10.38 -31.76 1.70
N PHE A 291 -9.17 -31.21 1.61
CA PHE A 291 -8.97 -29.76 1.60
C PHE A 291 -9.69 -29.05 0.44
N CYS A 292 -9.77 -29.71 -0.71
CA CYS A 292 -10.51 -29.27 -1.89
C CYS A 292 -11.89 -29.93 -1.94
N GLU A 293 -12.81 -29.42 -2.77
CA GLU A 293 -14.08 -30.10 -3.12
C GLU A 293 -13.77 -31.32 -4.01
N GLY A 294 -13.33 -32.41 -3.38
CA GLY A 294 -12.67 -33.55 -4.01
C GLY A 294 -11.29 -33.20 -4.59
N CYS A 295 -10.49 -34.23 -4.86
CA CYS A 295 -9.25 -34.06 -5.65
C CYS A 295 -9.55 -33.59 -7.07
N ILE A 296 -10.78 -33.81 -7.57
CA ILE A 296 -11.27 -33.29 -8.85
C ILE A 296 -11.35 -31.76 -8.91
N SER A 297 -11.28 -31.08 -7.75
CA SER A 297 -11.18 -29.62 -7.64
C SER A 297 -9.80 -29.15 -7.16
N GLY A 298 -8.79 -30.01 -7.25
CA GLY A 298 -7.42 -29.68 -6.90
C GLY A 298 -6.88 -28.46 -7.66
N PRO A 299 -5.82 -27.81 -7.14
CA PRO A 299 -5.27 -26.58 -7.69
C PRO A 299 -4.73 -26.72 -9.12
N ALA A 300 -4.33 -27.93 -9.54
CA ALA A 300 -3.83 -28.21 -10.89
C ALA A 300 -4.85 -28.97 -11.76
N ILE A 301 -6.14 -28.75 -11.53
CA ILE A 301 -7.19 -29.12 -12.49
C ILE A 301 -7.46 -27.89 -13.36
N ASP A 302 -7.13 -28.02 -14.63
CA ASP A 302 -7.02 -26.94 -15.61
C ASP A 302 -8.17 -26.94 -16.65
N THR A 303 -9.34 -27.43 -16.25
CA THR A 303 -10.54 -27.43 -17.09
C THR A 303 -11.48 -26.29 -16.71
N THR A 304 -12.22 -25.79 -17.69
CA THR A 304 -13.28 -24.77 -17.49
C THR A 304 -14.58 -25.38 -16.96
N LEU A 305 -14.64 -26.72 -16.83
CA LEU A 305 -15.79 -27.43 -16.31
C LEU A 305 -16.04 -27.09 -14.84
N ASN A 306 -17.32 -26.89 -14.51
CA ASN A 306 -17.73 -26.71 -13.11
C ASN A 306 -17.53 -28.01 -12.29
N TYR A 307 -17.71 -27.93 -10.97
CA TYR A 307 -17.58 -29.07 -10.07
C TYR A 307 -18.45 -30.28 -10.48
N TYR A 308 -19.73 -30.06 -10.79
CA TYR A 308 -20.67 -31.15 -11.08
C TYR A 308 -20.34 -31.87 -12.38
N ALA A 309 -19.97 -31.13 -13.42
CA ALA A 309 -19.54 -31.72 -14.70
C ALA A 309 -18.26 -32.55 -14.53
N ARG A 310 -17.27 -32.07 -13.76
CA ARG A 310 -16.07 -32.84 -13.45
C ARG A 310 -16.39 -34.12 -12.67
N ARG A 311 -17.28 -34.01 -11.67
CA ARG A 311 -17.75 -35.16 -10.89
C ARG A 311 -18.42 -36.21 -11.77
N GLU A 312 -19.29 -35.79 -12.69
CA GLU A 312 -19.95 -36.69 -13.65
C GLU A 312 -18.94 -37.42 -14.54
N LYS A 313 -17.93 -36.71 -15.08
CA LYS A 313 -16.88 -37.32 -15.90
C LYS A 313 -16.10 -38.41 -15.15
N VAL A 314 -15.76 -38.18 -13.89
CA VAL A 314 -15.09 -39.19 -13.05
C VAL A 314 -16.01 -40.38 -12.76
N ILE A 315 -17.30 -40.15 -12.50
CA ILE A 315 -18.26 -41.24 -12.26
C ILE A 315 -18.42 -42.11 -13.52
N ASN A 316 -18.59 -41.50 -14.68
CA ASN A 316 -18.70 -42.24 -15.95
C ASN A 316 -17.46 -43.11 -16.21
N TYR A 317 -16.27 -42.59 -15.91
CA TYR A 317 -15.02 -43.35 -15.98
C TYR A 317 -15.02 -44.55 -15.02
N ILE A 318 -15.49 -44.37 -13.79
CA ILE A 318 -15.58 -45.45 -12.78
C ILE A 318 -16.54 -46.54 -13.27
N ASP A 319 -17.75 -46.17 -13.69
CA ASP A 319 -18.79 -47.10 -14.12
C ASP A 319 -18.37 -47.91 -15.34
N GLU A 320 -17.65 -47.28 -16.28
CA GLU A 320 -17.12 -47.94 -17.48
C GLU A 320 -16.05 -48.99 -17.12
N LYS A 321 -15.13 -48.68 -16.19
CA LYS A 321 -13.99 -49.54 -15.90
C LYS A 321 -14.26 -50.60 -14.85
N ILE A 322 -15.13 -50.35 -13.86
CA ILE A 322 -15.33 -51.27 -12.74
C ILE A 322 -15.84 -52.64 -13.18
N ASN A 323 -16.66 -52.68 -14.25
CA ASN A 323 -17.26 -53.91 -14.76
C ASN A 323 -16.25 -54.81 -15.49
N ASN A 324 -15.10 -54.27 -15.89
CA ASN A 324 -14.09 -54.98 -16.69
C ASN A 324 -12.91 -55.49 -15.83
N VAL A 325 -12.91 -55.26 -14.51
CA VAL A 325 -11.83 -55.70 -13.63
C VAL A 325 -12.03 -57.14 -13.16
N ASP A 326 -11.04 -58.01 -13.37
CA ASP A 326 -11.04 -59.36 -12.81
C ASP A 326 -10.86 -59.31 -11.28
N LYS A 327 -11.97 -59.52 -10.57
CA LYS A 327 -12.01 -59.54 -9.10
C LYS A 327 -11.08 -60.60 -8.48
N ARG A 328 -10.76 -61.69 -9.18
CA ARG A 328 -9.86 -62.73 -8.67
C ARG A 328 -8.42 -62.25 -8.67
N VAL A 329 -7.98 -61.64 -9.78
CA VAL A 329 -6.64 -61.04 -9.92
C VAL A 329 -6.47 -59.91 -8.91
N TRP A 330 -7.47 -59.01 -8.83
CA TRP A 330 -7.47 -57.93 -7.85
C TRP A 330 -7.31 -58.42 -6.40
N LYS A 331 -8.10 -59.43 -5.98
CA LYS A 331 -7.95 -60.04 -4.64
C LYS A 331 -6.58 -60.70 -4.44
N SER A 332 -6.02 -61.33 -5.47
CA SER A 332 -4.69 -61.93 -5.43
C SER A 332 -3.62 -60.87 -5.18
N ASN A 333 -3.68 -59.74 -5.89
CA ASN A 333 -2.73 -58.65 -5.73
C ASN A 333 -2.79 -58.03 -4.33
N LEU A 334 -4.00 -57.79 -3.80
CA LEU A 334 -4.19 -57.36 -2.40
C LEU A 334 -3.61 -58.37 -1.40
N TYR A 335 -3.83 -59.66 -1.62
CA TYR A 335 -3.30 -60.71 -0.76
C TYR A 335 -1.77 -60.74 -0.78
N ASN A 336 -1.14 -60.58 -1.94
CA ASN A 336 0.33 -60.51 -2.07
C ASN A 336 0.90 -59.28 -1.37
N ALA A 337 0.14 -58.19 -1.36
CA ALA A 337 0.48 -56.95 -0.70
C ALA A 337 0.37 -57.00 0.85
N ARG A 338 -0.29 -58.00 1.45
CA ARG A 338 -0.62 -58.03 2.90
C ARG A 338 0.54 -57.86 3.88
N LYS A 339 1.78 -58.10 3.44
CA LYS A 339 3.00 -57.94 4.26
C LYS A 339 3.72 -56.61 4.00
N LEU A 340 3.19 -55.74 3.15
CA LEU A 340 3.74 -54.40 2.95
C LEU A 340 3.45 -53.56 4.19
N ASN A 341 4.44 -52.77 4.62
CA ASN A 341 4.20 -51.74 5.59
C ASN A 341 3.49 -50.57 4.90
N LEU A 342 2.20 -50.37 5.19
CA LEU A 342 1.39 -49.26 4.69
C LEU A 342 1.13 -48.19 5.77
N GLN A 343 1.90 -48.23 6.85
CA GLN A 343 1.81 -47.28 7.95
C GLN A 343 2.86 -46.17 7.81
N ARG A 344 2.62 -45.02 8.45
CA ARG A 344 3.56 -43.91 8.63
C ARG A 344 3.28 -43.16 9.91
N THR A 345 4.29 -42.48 10.44
CA THR A 345 4.10 -41.53 11.53
C THR A 345 4.03 -40.09 11.03
N PHE A 346 3.55 -39.19 11.88
CA PHE A 346 3.49 -37.75 11.61
C PHE A 346 4.18 -37.00 12.75
N ARG A 347 5.03 -36.04 12.39
CA ARG A 347 5.74 -35.19 13.35
C ARG A 347 5.03 -33.87 13.60
N ILE A 348 5.23 -33.30 14.78
CA ILE A 348 4.84 -31.93 15.10
C ILE A 348 5.80 -30.97 14.39
N ASP A 349 5.27 -30.00 13.65
CA ASP A 349 6.02 -28.93 12.98
C ASP A 349 5.40 -27.58 13.37
N ASN A 350 5.51 -27.19 14.63
CA ASN A 350 4.76 -26.04 15.15
C ASN A 350 5.19 -24.71 14.49
N GLN A 351 4.34 -24.18 13.60
CA GLN A 351 4.54 -22.91 12.92
C GLN A 351 3.63 -21.80 13.50
N ARG A 352 2.96 -22.01 14.64
CA ARG A 352 2.09 -21.00 15.24
C ARG A 352 2.89 -19.80 15.73
N ARG A 353 2.41 -18.58 15.42
CA ARG A 353 2.93 -17.33 15.99
C ARG A 353 2.04 -16.91 17.17
N PRO A 354 2.63 -16.46 18.30
CA PRO A 354 1.87 -15.99 19.45
C PRO A 354 0.78 -15.00 19.06
N TYR A 355 -0.38 -15.09 19.70
CA TYR A 355 -1.43 -14.10 19.51
C TYR A 355 -1.04 -12.82 20.24
N PRO A 356 -1.10 -11.64 19.58
CA PRO A 356 -0.70 -10.38 20.21
C PRO A 356 -1.69 -9.96 21.30
N SER A 357 -1.23 -9.15 22.27
CA SER A 357 -2.12 -8.57 23.28
C SER A 357 -3.11 -7.58 22.67
N GLU A 358 -4.25 -7.41 23.32
CA GLU A 358 -5.26 -6.42 22.94
C GLU A 358 -4.71 -4.98 22.87
N GLU A 359 -3.76 -4.65 23.74
CA GLU A 359 -3.07 -3.36 23.71
C GLU A 359 -2.26 -3.18 22.43
N LYS A 360 -1.52 -4.22 22.00
CA LYS A 360 -0.74 -4.16 20.76
C LYS A 360 -1.62 -4.04 19.52
N ILE A 361 -2.76 -4.73 19.51
CA ILE A 361 -3.76 -4.63 18.43
C ILE A 361 -4.28 -3.19 18.34
N LYS A 362 -4.65 -2.57 19.47
CA LYS A 362 -5.11 -1.17 19.52
C LYS A 362 -4.04 -0.18 19.06
N GLU A 363 -2.78 -0.38 19.47
CA GLU A 363 -1.65 0.44 19.03
C GLU A 363 -1.51 0.43 17.50
N ILE A 364 -1.56 -0.74 16.88
CA ILE A 364 -1.46 -0.89 15.42
C ILE A 364 -2.67 -0.31 14.70
N LEU A 365 -3.88 -0.50 15.24
CA LEU A 365 -5.09 0.11 14.69
C LEU A 365 -4.97 1.65 14.68
N ALA A 366 -4.47 2.25 15.76
CA ALA A 366 -4.23 3.68 15.86
C ALA A 366 -3.21 4.19 14.81
N GLN A 367 -2.16 3.42 14.50
CA GLN A 367 -1.22 3.76 13.42
C GLN A 367 -1.88 3.85 12.04
N THR A 368 -3.01 3.18 11.84
CA THR A 368 -3.83 3.26 10.61
C THR A 368 -5.07 4.15 10.78
N LYS A 369 -4.99 5.12 11.72
CA LYS A 369 -6.02 6.11 12.07
C LYS A 369 -7.34 5.53 12.56
N LYS A 370 -7.32 4.34 13.20
CA LYS A 370 -8.52 3.71 13.78
C LYS A 370 -8.45 3.80 15.29
N TYR A 371 -9.25 4.69 15.87
CA TYR A 371 -9.25 4.96 17.31
C TYR A 371 -10.48 4.38 18.01
N SER A 372 -11.51 4.04 17.25
CA SER A 372 -12.78 3.51 17.71
C SER A 372 -13.29 2.40 16.80
N ILE A 373 -14.27 1.62 17.28
CA ILE A 373 -14.93 0.56 16.52
C ILE A 373 -15.58 1.11 15.23
N LYS A 374 -16.02 2.38 15.22
CA LYS A 374 -16.61 2.99 14.03
C LYS A 374 -15.60 3.22 12.91
N ASP A 375 -14.31 3.33 13.25
CA ASP A 375 -13.23 3.50 12.29
C ASP A 375 -12.80 2.16 11.66
N GLU A 376 -13.22 1.03 12.26
CA GLU A 376 -12.96 -0.32 11.78
C GLU A 376 -13.92 -0.69 10.64
N LEU A 377 -13.63 -0.20 9.43
CA LEU A 377 -14.48 -0.39 8.25
C LEU A 377 -14.67 -1.86 7.84
N ASN A 378 -13.74 -2.76 8.22
CA ASN A 378 -13.79 -4.19 7.88
C ASN A 378 -14.05 -4.47 6.39
N CYS A 379 -13.49 -3.65 5.49
CA CYS A 379 -13.79 -3.68 4.06
C CYS A 379 -13.09 -4.81 3.27
N GLY A 380 -12.14 -5.55 3.87
CA GLY A 380 -11.44 -6.66 3.20
C GLY A 380 -10.37 -6.27 2.18
N ALA A 381 -10.19 -4.98 1.85
CA ALA A 381 -9.32 -4.54 0.75
C ALA A 381 -7.83 -4.88 0.94
N CYS A 382 -7.34 -4.85 2.19
CA CYS A 382 -5.98 -5.24 2.54
C CYS A 382 -5.74 -6.77 2.48
N GLY A 383 -6.79 -7.56 2.22
CA GLY A 383 -6.72 -9.01 2.16
C GLY A 383 -7.08 -9.74 3.46
N TYR A 384 -7.45 -9.00 4.51
CA TYR A 384 -7.93 -9.55 5.78
C TYR A 384 -9.41 -9.18 5.99
N PRO A 385 -10.27 -10.12 6.42
CA PRO A 385 -11.70 -9.90 6.64
C PRO A 385 -12.01 -8.72 7.56
N THR A 386 -11.27 -8.58 8.66
CA THR A 386 -11.47 -7.53 9.66
C THR A 386 -10.23 -6.67 9.86
N CYS A 387 -10.42 -5.41 10.28
CA CYS A 387 -9.33 -4.52 10.65
C CYS A 387 -8.52 -5.07 11.83
N ARG A 388 -9.16 -5.82 12.73
CA ARG A 388 -8.50 -6.49 13.86
C ARG A 388 -7.61 -7.64 13.40
N GLU A 389 -8.08 -8.50 12.50
CA GLU A 389 -7.25 -9.56 11.91
C GLU A 389 -6.05 -8.99 11.14
N TYR A 390 -6.26 -7.89 10.42
CA TYR A 390 -5.17 -7.15 9.78
C TYR A 390 -4.13 -6.64 10.80
N ALA A 391 -4.58 -6.03 11.91
CA ALA A 391 -3.69 -5.59 12.98
C ALA A 391 -2.94 -6.77 13.63
N VAL A 392 -3.61 -7.91 13.82
CA VAL A 392 -2.98 -9.15 14.30
C VAL A 392 -1.92 -9.64 13.30
N ALA A 393 -2.18 -9.53 12.00
CA ALA A 393 -1.21 -9.91 10.97
C ALA A 393 0.01 -8.99 10.94
N ILE A 394 -0.16 -7.68 11.12
CA ILE A 394 0.96 -6.73 11.28
C ILE A 394 1.77 -7.08 12.54
N ALA A 395 1.09 -7.32 13.68
CA ALA A 395 1.76 -7.70 14.93
C ALA A 395 2.56 -9.00 14.79
N LYS A 396 2.10 -9.91 13.93
CA LYS A 396 2.76 -11.17 13.59
C LYS A 396 3.78 -11.03 12.46
N ASP A 397 4.13 -9.82 12.00
CA ASP A 397 5.09 -9.58 10.91
C ASP A 397 4.71 -10.34 9.61
N LEU A 398 3.42 -10.36 9.30
CA LEU A 398 2.85 -10.92 8.06
C LEU A 398 2.29 -9.84 7.13
N ALA A 399 2.03 -8.64 7.64
CA ALA A 399 1.44 -7.54 6.90
C ALA A 399 2.14 -6.21 7.22
N GLU A 400 2.05 -5.27 6.29
CA GLU A 400 2.59 -3.91 6.38
C GLU A 400 1.45 -2.90 6.48
N LYS A 401 1.63 -1.79 7.20
CA LYS A 401 0.56 -0.80 7.45
C LYS A 401 0.06 -0.12 6.17
N GLU A 402 0.92 -0.04 5.15
CA GLU A 402 0.70 0.50 3.82
C GLU A 402 -0.32 -0.32 3.00
N MET A 403 -0.71 -1.51 3.47
CA MET A 403 -1.77 -2.31 2.83
C MET A 403 -3.17 -1.72 3.09
N CYS A 404 -3.33 -0.79 4.03
CA CYS A 404 -4.61 -0.18 4.33
C CYS A 404 -4.91 0.95 3.33
N LEU A 405 -5.71 0.63 2.31
CA LEU A 405 -6.04 1.58 1.23
C LEU A 405 -6.60 2.93 1.74
N PRO A 406 -7.61 2.99 2.65
CA PRO A 406 -8.11 4.28 3.14
C PRO A 406 -7.02 5.12 3.83
N TYR A 407 -6.16 4.48 4.63
CA TYR A 407 -5.05 5.16 5.29
C TYR A 407 -4.07 5.75 4.28
N VAL A 408 -3.67 4.97 3.26
CA VAL A 408 -2.75 5.44 2.21
C VAL A 408 -3.37 6.58 1.40
N LEU A 409 -4.67 6.55 1.11
CA LEU A 409 -5.35 7.63 0.41
C LEU A 409 -5.37 8.93 1.22
N ASP A 410 -5.59 8.85 2.54
CA ASP A 410 -5.54 10.01 3.41
C ASP A 410 -4.12 10.60 3.49
N GLU A 411 -3.10 9.76 3.62
CA GLU A 411 -1.70 10.19 3.61
C GLU A 411 -1.31 10.83 2.27
N LEU A 412 -1.75 10.24 1.15
CA LEU A 412 -1.50 10.78 -0.19
C LEU A 412 -2.13 12.16 -0.37
N LYS A 413 -3.35 12.36 0.15
CA LYS A 413 -4.03 13.65 0.10
C LYS A 413 -3.27 14.72 0.88
N ILE A 414 -2.85 14.40 2.11
CA ILE A 414 -2.05 15.32 2.94
C ILE A 414 -0.74 15.68 2.24
N ALA A 415 -0.04 14.69 1.67
CA ALA A 415 1.19 14.92 0.93
C ALA A 415 0.98 15.81 -0.30
N TYR A 416 -0.13 15.62 -1.03
CA TYR A 416 -0.49 16.43 -2.19
C TYR A 416 -0.82 17.88 -1.79
N ASP A 417 -1.60 18.08 -0.73
CA ASP A 417 -1.95 19.42 -0.23
C ASP A 417 -0.67 20.19 0.19
N ASN A 418 0.24 19.53 0.92
CA ASN A 418 1.53 20.11 1.30
C ASN A 418 2.42 20.47 0.09
N LEU A 419 2.41 19.62 -0.95
CA LEU A 419 3.15 19.87 -2.18
C LEU A 419 2.60 21.11 -2.90
N SER A 420 1.28 21.20 -3.03
CA SER A 420 0.59 22.34 -3.64
C SER A 420 0.93 23.65 -2.91
N ASP A 421 0.89 23.65 -1.58
CA ASP A 421 1.24 24.83 -0.77
C ASP A 421 2.71 25.25 -0.96
N THR A 422 3.61 24.27 -1.10
CA THR A 422 5.05 24.52 -1.32
C THR A 422 5.31 25.09 -2.71
N GLU A 423 4.63 24.60 -3.74
CA GLU A 423 4.71 25.12 -5.11
C GLU A 423 4.21 26.58 -5.22
N GLU A 424 3.11 26.92 -4.54
CA GLU A 424 2.57 28.27 -4.47
C GLU A 424 3.61 29.23 -3.84
N GLN A 425 4.21 28.82 -2.72
CA GLN A 425 5.26 29.59 -2.04
C GLN A 425 6.48 29.80 -2.93
N LEU A 426 6.92 28.76 -3.66
CA LEU A 426 8.04 28.85 -4.58
C LEU A 426 7.76 29.82 -5.73
N ARG A 427 6.58 29.76 -6.34
CA ARG A 427 6.18 30.68 -7.42
C ARG A 427 6.16 32.13 -6.96
N VAL A 428 5.70 32.40 -5.73
CA VAL A 428 5.74 33.75 -5.15
C VAL A 428 7.18 34.20 -4.93
N ALA A 429 8.04 33.33 -4.38
CA ALA A 429 9.45 33.62 -4.16
C ALA A 429 10.20 33.90 -5.48
N GLU A 430 9.98 33.11 -6.52
CA GLU A 430 10.58 33.32 -7.86
C GLU A 430 10.17 34.67 -8.48
N LYS A 431 8.89 35.02 -8.39
CA LYS A 431 8.40 36.33 -8.87
C LYS A 431 9.09 37.48 -8.14
N LEU A 432 9.21 37.38 -6.81
CA LEU A 432 9.86 38.41 -5.99
C LEU A 432 11.36 38.50 -6.31
N ALA A 433 12.06 37.37 -6.47
CA ALA A 433 13.47 37.34 -6.82
C ALA A 433 13.74 37.97 -8.21
N SER A 434 12.92 37.63 -9.21
CA SER A 434 13.01 38.20 -10.56
C SER A 434 12.78 39.71 -10.56
N ILE A 435 11.75 40.19 -9.86
CA ILE A 435 11.51 41.63 -9.71
C ILE A 435 12.68 42.31 -8.98
N GLY A 436 13.24 41.68 -7.95
CA GLY A 436 14.41 42.19 -7.22
C GLY A 436 15.65 42.35 -8.12
N GLN A 437 15.96 41.35 -8.95
CA GLN A 437 17.11 41.41 -9.84
C GLN A 437 16.98 42.52 -10.91
N LEU A 438 15.80 42.64 -11.52
CA LEU A 438 15.52 43.70 -12.50
C LEU A 438 15.56 45.08 -11.86
N ALA A 439 14.94 45.24 -10.69
CA ALA A 439 14.92 46.49 -9.95
C ALA A 439 16.33 46.97 -9.57
N ALA A 440 17.23 46.06 -9.17
CA ALA A 440 18.60 46.42 -8.82
C ALA A 440 19.40 46.96 -10.02
N GLY A 441 19.30 46.31 -11.19
CA GLY A 441 19.98 46.73 -12.41
C GLY A 441 19.45 48.07 -12.94
N VAL A 442 18.12 48.17 -13.10
CA VAL A 442 17.45 49.38 -13.59
C VAL A 442 17.72 50.57 -12.66
N ALA A 443 17.72 50.34 -11.33
CA ALA A 443 17.96 51.42 -10.38
C ALA A 443 19.38 51.98 -10.46
N HIS A 444 20.40 51.14 -10.66
CA HIS A 444 21.77 51.59 -10.82
C HIS A 444 21.93 52.45 -12.09
N GLU A 445 21.33 52.02 -13.19
CA GLU A 445 21.42 52.72 -14.48
C GLU A 445 20.64 54.03 -14.51
N ILE A 446 19.52 54.16 -13.78
CA ILE A 446 18.74 55.41 -13.71
C ILE A 446 19.32 56.40 -12.70
N ASN A 447 19.86 55.94 -11.56
CA ASN A 447 20.44 56.82 -10.55
C ASN A 447 21.63 57.63 -11.08
N ASN A 448 22.42 57.08 -11.99
CA ASN A 448 23.61 57.72 -12.55
C ASN A 448 23.31 58.98 -13.41
N PRO A 449 22.43 58.93 -14.44
CA PRO A 449 22.06 60.11 -15.20
C PRO A 449 21.28 61.13 -14.35
N LEU A 450 20.42 60.68 -13.43
CA LEU A 450 19.72 61.58 -12.52
C LEU A 450 20.66 62.35 -11.60
N GLY A 451 21.67 61.69 -11.04
CA GLY A 451 22.71 62.34 -10.26
C GLY A 451 23.46 63.41 -11.07
N THR A 452 23.71 63.12 -12.35
CA THR A 452 24.37 64.05 -13.28
C THR A 452 23.49 65.26 -13.61
N ILE A 453 22.21 65.05 -13.93
CA ILE A 453 21.22 66.12 -14.16
C ILE A 453 21.12 67.01 -12.93
N LEU A 454 20.98 66.39 -11.75
CA LEU A 454 20.87 67.09 -10.48
C LEU A 454 22.09 67.95 -10.19
N LEU A 455 23.31 67.43 -10.43
CA LEU A 455 24.56 68.16 -10.23
C LEU A 455 24.63 69.40 -11.13
N TYR A 456 24.43 69.25 -12.44
CA TYR A 456 24.52 70.36 -13.37
C TYR A 456 23.40 71.38 -13.17
N ALA A 457 22.17 70.94 -12.93
CA ALA A 457 21.04 71.84 -12.66
C ALA A 457 21.26 72.64 -11.36
N SER A 458 21.76 72.00 -10.30
CA SER A 458 22.09 72.69 -9.04
C SER A 458 23.23 73.69 -9.21
N MET A 459 24.24 73.37 -10.03
CA MET A 459 25.34 74.29 -10.32
C MET A 459 24.87 75.52 -11.10
N LEU A 460 24.08 75.32 -12.17
CA LEU A 460 23.50 76.41 -12.95
C LEU A 460 22.57 77.29 -12.11
N LYS A 461 21.75 76.69 -11.24
CA LYS A 461 20.87 77.42 -10.32
C LYS A 461 21.69 78.35 -9.43
N ARG A 462 22.72 77.79 -8.77
CA ARG A 462 23.61 78.54 -7.87
C ARG A 462 24.37 79.66 -8.59
N ASP A 463 24.76 79.46 -9.84
CA ASP A 463 25.47 80.47 -10.61
C ASP A 463 24.52 81.58 -11.10
N LEU A 464 23.28 81.25 -11.48
CA LEU A 464 22.25 82.23 -11.85
C LEU A 464 21.77 83.07 -10.66
N GLU A 465 21.53 82.45 -9.50
CA GLU A 465 21.17 83.13 -8.24
C GLU A 465 22.19 84.20 -7.84
N LYS A 466 23.46 84.03 -8.20
CA LYS A 466 24.53 85.01 -7.92
C LYS A 466 24.51 86.20 -8.86
N ILE A 467 23.96 86.05 -10.06
CA ILE A 467 24.06 87.06 -11.13
C ILE A 467 22.75 87.84 -11.27
N TYR A 468 21.60 87.17 -11.11
CA TYR A 468 20.28 87.76 -11.26
C TYR A 468 19.43 87.41 -10.04
N ASN A 469 18.91 88.43 -9.36
CA ASN A 469 17.87 88.26 -8.35
C ASN A 469 16.52 88.16 -9.08
N ASP A 470 15.73 87.13 -8.77
CA ASP A 470 14.35 86.94 -9.26
C ASP A 470 14.23 86.66 -10.78
N ASP A 471 14.96 85.64 -11.26
CA ASP A 471 14.96 85.22 -12.68
C ASP A 471 14.16 83.91 -12.87
N GLN A 472 13.24 83.90 -13.84
CA GLN A 472 12.44 82.72 -14.21
C GLN A 472 13.29 81.47 -14.50
N ARG A 473 14.51 81.64 -15.01
CA ARG A 473 15.43 80.52 -15.29
C ARG A 473 15.92 79.83 -14.01
N THR A 474 15.98 80.56 -12.90
CA THR A 474 16.30 80.01 -11.57
C THR A 474 15.16 79.14 -11.05
N GLU A 475 13.90 79.56 -11.25
CA GLU A 475 12.70 78.77 -10.94
C GLU A 475 12.60 77.50 -11.81
N ASP A 476 12.88 77.61 -13.11
CA ASP A 476 12.90 76.47 -14.03
C ASP A 476 13.95 75.42 -13.61
N LEU A 477 15.13 75.87 -13.16
CA LEU A 477 16.19 74.98 -12.67
C LEU A 477 15.85 74.35 -11.31
N GLU A 478 15.16 75.07 -10.44
CA GLU A 478 14.61 74.50 -9.21
C GLU A 478 13.64 73.36 -9.49
N LEU A 479 12.75 73.53 -10.47
CA LEU A 479 11.81 72.48 -10.86
C LEU A 479 12.51 71.25 -11.46
N ILE A 480 13.58 71.44 -12.26
CA ILE A 480 14.41 70.34 -12.77
C ILE A 480 15.09 69.57 -11.63
N VAL A 481 15.63 70.29 -10.64
CA VAL A 481 16.25 69.70 -9.45
C VAL A 481 15.24 68.90 -8.63
N GLU A 482 14.03 69.44 -8.42
CA GLU A 482 12.95 68.76 -7.71
C GLU A 482 12.51 67.48 -8.41
N GLU A 483 12.27 67.53 -9.72
CA GLU A 483 11.85 66.35 -10.48
C GLU A 483 12.97 65.30 -10.61
N ALA A 484 14.24 65.71 -10.73
CA ALA A 484 15.37 64.79 -10.71
C ALA A 484 15.50 64.08 -9.34
N ASN A 485 15.34 64.81 -8.25
CA ASN A 485 15.30 64.23 -6.89
C ASN A 485 14.13 63.28 -6.71
N ARG A 486 12.97 63.62 -7.28
CA ARG A 486 11.79 62.77 -7.24
C ARG A 486 12.02 61.45 -7.98
N CYS A 487 12.59 61.48 -9.18
CA CYS A 487 12.97 60.26 -9.88
C CYS A 487 13.98 59.42 -9.08
N LYS A 488 14.99 60.07 -8.45
CA LYS A 488 15.99 59.39 -7.61
C LYS A 488 15.34 58.70 -6.40
N ASN A 489 14.36 59.34 -5.77
CA ASN A 489 13.62 58.77 -4.65
C ASN A 489 12.73 57.59 -5.08
N ILE A 490 12.10 57.65 -6.25
CA ILE A 490 11.33 56.52 -6.81
C ILE A 490 12.24 55.31 -7.02
N VAL A 491 13.41 55.54 -7.61
CA VAL A 491 14.40 54.50 -7.86
C VAL A 491 14.98 53.92 -6.57
N ALA A 492 15.28 54.76 -5.57
CA ALA A 492 15.75 54.30 -4.26
C ALA A 492 14.71 53.43 -3.54
N ASN A 493 13.42 53.78 -3.62
CA ASN A 493 12.34 52.97 -3.06
C ASN A 493 12.20 51.62 -3.77
N LEU A 494 12.39 51.58 -5.10
CA LEU A 494 12.41 50.34 -5.88
C LEU A 494 13.61 49.45 -5.50
N LEU A 495 14.78 50.05 -5.26
CA LEU A 495 15.99 49.34 -4.82
C LEU A 495 15.85 48.77 -3.40
N ASN A 496 15.25 49.52 -2.48
CA ASN A 496 14.96 49.05 -1.12
C ASN A 496 14.00 47.86 -1.13
N PHE A 497 13.00 47.87 -2.01
CA PHE A 497 12.12 46.72 -2.23
C PHE A 497 12.88 45.49 -2.76
N ALA A 498 13.83 45.69 -3.69
CA ALA A 498 14.62 44.61 -4.29
C ALA A 498 15.63 43.94 -3.34
N ARG A 499 16.14 44.67 -2.34
CA ARG A 499 17.20 44.22 -1.44
C ARG A 499 16.70 43.45 -0.21
N GLN A 500 15.38 43.36 -0.01
CA GLN A 500 14.79 42.69 1.16
C GLN A 500 14.73 41.16 0.95
N GLY A 501 15.81 40.47 1.36
CA GLY A 501 15.87 39.00 1.38
C GLY A 501 16.35 38.39 2.70
N LYS A 502 16.99 39.17 3.59
CA LYS A 502 17.40 38.71 4.93
C LYS A 502 16.68 39.52 6.00
N LEU A 503 15.88 38.86 6.82
CA LEU A 503 15.25 39.44 8.01
C LEU A 503 16.31 39.64 9.10
N ASN A 504 16.41 40.85 9.64
CA ASN A 504 17.22 41.10 10.83
C ASN A 504 16.38 40.93 12.09
N LEU A 505 16.23 39.67 12.53
CA LEU A 505 15.35 39.32 13.66
C LEU A 505 15.91 39.86 14.98
N LYS A 506 15.14 40.72 15.64
CA LYS A 506 15.39 41.23 16.99
C LYS A 506 14.09 41.20 17.79
N GLU A 507 14.22 41.14 19.11
CA GLU A 507 13.08 41.36 20.01
C GLU A 507 12.87 42.87 20.20
N PHE A 508 11.63 43.33 20.00
CA PHE A 508 11.25 44.74 20.17
C PHE A 508 9.81 44.86 20.68
N ASP A 509 9.49 45.98 21.34
CA ASP A 509 8.12 46.28 21.78
C ASP A 509 7.34 46.92 20.63
N LEU A 510 6.30 46.22 20.17
CA LEU A 510 5.42 46.66 19.11
C LEU A 510 4.64 47.92 19.50
N THR A 511 4.36 48.11 20.79
CA THR A 511 3.69 49.28 21.35
C THR A 511 4.54 50.53 21.18
N GLU A 512 5.82 50.45 21.55
CA GLU A 512 6.77 51.56 21.40
C GLU A 512 6.98 51.87 19.91
N THR A 513 7.16 50.83 19.09
CA THR A 513 7.31 50.96 17.64
C THR A 513 6.16 51.72 16.99
N ILE A 514 4.91 51.37 17.33
CA ILE A 514 3.72 52.07 16.82
C ILE A 514 3.70 53.53 17.28
N ARG A 515 4.04 53.81 18.55
CA ARG A 515 4.09 55.19 19.08
C ARG A 515 5.17 56.02 18.38
N GLU A 516 6.34 55.46 18.16
CA GLU A 516 7.44 56.11 17.43
C GLU A 516 7.04 56.47 16.01
N VAL A 517 6.42 55.53 15.28
CA VAL A 517 5.96 55.74 13.91
C VAL A 517 4.89 56.83 13.83
N LEU A 518 3.98 56.88 14.81
CA LEU A 518 2.86 57.82 14.80
C LEU A 518 3.24 59.22 15.28
N LYS A 519 4.27 59.37 16.13
CA LYS A 519 4.70 60.65 16.69
C LYS A 519 4.98 61.72 15.62
N PRO A 520 5.74 61.47 14.54
CA PRO A 520 5.92 62.46 13.47
C PRO A 520 4.62 62.93 12.81
N PHE A 521 3.62 62.05 12.68
CA PHE A 521 2.34 62.39 12.04
C PHE A 521 1.46 63.28 12.94
N THR A 522 1.56 63.14 14.27
CA THR A 522 0.76 63.97 15.20
C THR A 522 1.30 65.40 15.33
N VAL A 523 2.61 65.63 15.16
CA VAL A 523 3.23 66.96 15.21
C VAL A 523 3.30 67.67 13.85
N ASN A 524 3.11 66.98 12.74
CA ASN A 524 3.21 67.56 11.41
C ASN A 524 2.08 68.59 11.15
N PRO A 525 2.40 69.85 10.81
CA PRO A 525 1.41 70.90 10.54
C PRO A 525 0.39 70.52 9.45
N VAL A 526 0.79 69.70 8.47
CA VAL A 526 -0.05 69.24 7.35
C VAL A 526 -1.20 68.34 7.82
N TYR A 527 -1.02 67.62 8.92
CA TYR A 527 -1.97 66.62 9.43
C TYR A 527 -2.70 67.06 10.70
N ARG A 528 -2.52 68.31 11.17
CA ARG A 528 -3.11 68.85 12.42
C ARG A 528 -4.64 68.76 12.54
N GLN A 529 -5.35 68.61 11.42
CA GLN A 529 -6.81 68.50 11.40
C GLN A 529 -7.32 67.05 11.55
N ILE A 530 -6.43 66.07 11.72
CA ILE A 530 -6.78 64.66 11.95
C ILE A 530 -6.75 64.38 13.45
N ILE A 531 -7.83 63.81 13.99
CA ILE A 531 -7.91 63.34 15.37
C ILE A 531 -7.35 61.92 15.42
N PHE A 532 -6.23 61.74 16.11
CA PHE A 532 -5.62 60.43 16.34
C PHE A 532 -6.14 59.83 17.65
N LYS A 533 -6.78 58.65 17.58
CA LYS A 533 -7.25 57.88 18.74
C LYS A 533 -6.45 56.59 18.86
N PHE A 534 -5.99 56.29 20.07
CA PHE A 534 -5.18 55.11 20.37
C PHE A 534 -5.90 54.26 21.42
N ASP A 535 -6.32 53.06 21.05
CA ASP A 535 -6.87 52.07 21.98
C ASP A 535 -5.89 50.89 22.07
N ILE A 536 -4.98 50.98 23.04
CA ILE A 536 -3.97 49.96 23.32
C ILE A 536 -4.22 49.47 24.75
N ARG A 537 -4.74 48.25 24.88
CA ARG A 537 -5.28 47.72 26.14
C ARG A 537 -4.22 47.19 27.11
N GLU A 538 -3.02 46.84 26.62
CA GLU A 538 -1.89 46.35 27.42
C GLU A 538 -0.59 47.07 27.05
N SER A 539 0.36 47.14 27.98
CA SER A 539 1.60 47.93 27.83
C SER A 539 2.86 47.09 27.60
N ASN A 540 2.76 45.87 27.05
CA ASN A 540 3.95 45.03 26.80
C ASN A 540 3.74 43.99 25.68
N TYR A 541 3.78 44.43 24.42
CA TYR A 541 3.61 43.56 23.25
C TYR A 541 4.96 43.29 22.57
N VAL A 542 5.74 42.38 23.15
CA VAL A 542 7.09 42.01 22.63
C VAL A 542 6.97 41.02 21.47
N MET A 543 7.62 41.34 20.35
CA MET A 543 7.66 40.51 19.14
C MET A 543 9.10 40.26 18.70
N THR A 544 9.39 39.07 18.17
CA THR A 544 10.64 38.80 17.45
C THR A 544 10.42 39.02 15.94
N GLY A 545 11.14 39.96 15.33
CA GLY A 545 11.00 40.31 13.91
C GLY A 545 12.01 41.37 13.45
N ASP A 546 11.86 41.87 12.23
CA ASP A 546 12.66 43.00 11.73
C ASP A 546 11.92 44.31 12.00
N GLU A 547 12.33 45.01 13.07
CA GLU A 547 11.70 46.24 13.56
C GLU A 547 11.61 47.32 12.47
N ASP A 548 12.67 47.52 11.68
CA ASP A 548 12.74 48.54 10.64
C ASP A 548 11.75 48.27 9.50
N GLN A 549 11.61 46.99 9.11
CA GLN A 549 10.62 46.58 8.11
C GLN A 549 9.18 46.75 8.62
N ILE A 550 8.91 46.43 9.89
CA ILE A 550 7.60 46.65 10.50
C ILE A 550 7.28 48.15 10.62
N LYS A 551 8.26 48.99 10.99
CA LYS A 551 8.13 50.46 10.95
C LYS A 551 7.75 50.93 9.55
N GLN A 552 8.38 50.39 8.51
CA GLN A 552 8.08 50.71 7.12
C GLN A 552 6.63 50.35 6.72
N VAL A 553 6.14 49.17 7.14
CA VAL A 553 4.73 48.77 6.93
C VAL A 553 3.78 49.79 7.56
N LEU A 554 4.01 50.12 8.82
CA LEU A 554 3.17 51.05 9.59
C LEU A 554 3.17 52.45 8.97
N VAL A 555 4.33 52.98 8.61
CA VAL A 555 4.45 54.29 7.92
C VAL A 555 3.65 54.30 6.62
N ASN A 556 3.74 53.23 5.81
CA ASN A 556 3.03 53.15 4.53
C ASN A 556 1.51 53.13 4.72
N VAL A 557 1.01 52.36 5.69
CA VAL A 557 -0.43 52.24 5.96
C VAL A 557 -0.97 53.54 6.56
N VAL A 558 -0.29 54.10 7.56
CA VAL A 558 -0.68 55.36 8.22
C VAL A 558 -0.66 56.53 7.24
N LYS A 559 0.39 56.65 6.42
CA LYS A 559 0.47 57.72 5.42
C LYS A 559 -0.67 57.62 4.41
N ASN A 560 -0.99 56.42 3.94
CA ASN A 560 -2.13 56.23 3.03
C ASN A 560 -3.47 56.58 3.67
N ALA A 561 -3.65 56.25 4.95
CA ALA A 561 -4.82 56.62 5.72
C ALA A 561 -4.93 58.15 5.88
N CYS A 562 -3.85 58.85 6.24
CA CYS A 562 -3.82 60.31 6.34
C CYS A 562 -4.14 60.99 5.00
N ASP A 563 -3.51 60.54 3.91
CA ASP A 563 -3.73 61.11 2.58
C ASP A 563 -5.19 60.92 2.10
N ALA A 564 -5.83 59.81 2.46
CA ALA A 564 -7.22 59.51 2.10
C ALA A 564 -8.26 60.40 2.81
N MET A 565 -7.87 61.10 3.87
CA MET A 565 -8.72 62.00 4.66
C MET A 565 -8.56 63.49 4.27
N SER A 566 -7.77 63.80 3.23
CA SER A 566 -7.47 65.17 2.81
C SER A 566 -8.72 66.00 2.48
N ASP A 567 -9.79 65.34 2.00
CA ASP A 567 -11.01 65.97 1.50
C ASP A 567 -12.28 65.62 2.32
N THR A 568 -12.13 64.95 3.48
CA THR A 568 -13.28 64.51 4.30
C THR A 568 -13.61 65.46 5.45
N VAL A 569 -14.89 65.52 5.83
CA VAL A 569 -15.43 66.37 6.92
C VAL A 569 -15.07 65.79 8.30
N LYS A 570 -15.12 64.47 8.44
CA LYS A 570 -14.69 63.75 9.64
C LYS A 570 -13.31 63.15 9.38
N ARG A 571 -12.31 63.54 10.18
CA ARG A 571 -10.91 63.11 10.03
C ARG A 571 -10.44 62.45 11.31
N GLU A 572 -10.75 61.17 11.48
CA GLU A 572 -10.33 60.38 12.62
C GLU A 572 -9.49 59.18 12.15
N LEU A 573 -8.32 58.99 12.75
CA LEU A 573 -7.51 57.78 12.61
C LEU A 573 -7.51 57.03 13.94
N ILE A 574 -7.99 55.78 13.92
CA ILE A 574 -8.05 54.93 15.10
C ILE A 574 -7.06 53.78 14.92
N VAL A 575 -6.13 53.63 15.87
CA VAL A 575 -5.19 52.50 15.90
C VAL A 575 -5.49 51.63 17.11
N ASN A 576 -5.85 50.38 16.86
CA ASN A 576 -6.10 49.36 17.88
C ASN A 576 -5.00 48.31 17.82
N LEU A 577 -4.47 47.93 18.98
CA LEU A 577 -3.55 46.80 19.10
C LEU A 577 -4.13 45.81 20.12
N ASN A 578 -4.24 44.55 19.71
CA ASN A 578 -4.73 43.47 20.55
C ASN A 578 -3.97 42.16 20.28
N SER A 579 -4.12 41.17 21.15
CA SER A 579 -3.51 39.85 20.98
C SER A 579 -4.50 38.72 21.29
N ASP A 580 -4.39 37.60 20.57
CA ASP A 580 -5.19 36.38 20.77
C ASP A 580 -4.36 35.19 21.27
N GLY A 581 -3.31 35.45 22.06
CA GLY A 581 -2.43 34.42 22.62
C GLY A 581 -1.31 34.01 21.66
N HIS A 582 -1.62 33.73 20.39
CA HIS A 582 -0.65 33.30 19.36
C HIS A 582 -0.24 34.40 18.38
N ASN A 583 -1.10 35.41 18.15
CA ASN A 583 -0.83 36.50 17.23
C ASN A 583 -1.03 37.89 17.88
N PHE A 584 -0.38 38.90 17.30
CA PHE A 584 -0.67 40.31 17.45
C PHE A 584 -1.55 40.77 16.29
N LYS A 585 -2.56 41.58 16.61
CA LYS A 585 -3.52 42.15 15.67
C LYS A 585 -3.47 43.66 15.77
N ILE A 586 -3.04 44.31 14.69
CA ILE A 586 -3.02 45.77 14.55
C ILE A 586 -4.15 46.14 13.60
N GLU A 587 -5.10 46.95 14.06
CA GLU A 587 -6.15 47.51 13.21
C GLU A 587 -5.97 49.02 13.09
N ILE A 588 -5.86 49.52 11.85
CA ILE A 588 -5.72 50.94 11.53
C ILE A 588 -6.96 51.35 10.74
N THR A 589 -7.83 52.15 11.35
CA THR A 589 -9.11 52.60 10.77
C THR A 589 -9.06 54.09 10.46
N ASP A 590 -9.29 54.47 9.21
CA ASP A 590 -9.48 55.85 8.76
C ASP A 590 -10.94 56.16 8.44
N THR A 591 -11.29 57.44 8.47
CA THR A 591 -12.59 57.97 8.01
C THR A 591 -12.47 58.70 6.67
N GLY A 592 -11.59 58.20 5.78
CA GLY A 592 -11.34 58.73 4.46
C GLY A 592 -12.43 58.38 3.43
N ASN A 593 -12.15 58.64 2.15
CA ASN A 593 -13.11 58.44 1.06
C ASN A 593 -13.46 56.96 0.75
N GLY A 594 -12.74 55.99 1.34
CA GLY A 594 -12.90 54.56 1.07
C GLY A 594 -12.39 54.15 -0.32
N ILE A 595 -12.30 52.84 -0.57
CA ILE A 595 -11.74 52.24 -1.78
C ILE A 595 -12.87 51.67 -2.66
N PRO A 596 -13.04 52.14 -3.91
CA PRO A 596 -14.04 51.60 -4.83
C PRO A 596 -13.86 50.10 -5.10
N LYS A 597 -14.96 49.34 -5.22
CA LYS A 597 -14.94 47.87 -5.40
C LYS A 597 -14.05 47.41 -6.55
N ASP A 598 -14.07 48.11 -7.67
CA ASP A 598 -13.26 47.77 -8.87
C ASP A 598 -11.75 47.90 -8.65
N ASN A 599 -11.35 48.64 -7.61
CA ASN A 599 -9.94 48.88 -7.25
C ASN A 599 -9.47 47.98 -6.10
N GLN A 600 -10.38 47.33 -5.36
CA GLN A 600 -10.04 46.53 -4.18
C GLN A 600 -9.12 45.35 -4.51
N SER A 601 -9.30 44.70 -5.67
CA SER A 601 -8.44 43.59 -6.12
C SER A 601 -7.03 44.01 -6.55
N LYS A 602 -6.77 45.30 -6.70
CA LYS A 602 -5.51 45.86 -7.21
C LYS A 602 -4.68 46.58 -6.14
N VAL A 603 -5.19 46.69 -4.90
CA VAL A 603 -4.58 47.49 -3.82
C VAL A 603 -3.15 47.05 -3.47
N PHE A 604 -2.84 45.76 -3.57
CA PHE A 604 -1.51 45.20 -3.31
C PHE A 604 -0.68 44.98 -4.59
N THR A 605 -1.19 45.39 -5.75
CA THR A 605 -0.47 45.29 -7.03
C THR A 605 0.58 46.40 -7.10
N PRO A 606 1.86 46.09 -7.42
CA PRO A 606 2.89 47.10 -7.60
C PRO A 606 2.49 48.17 -8.63
N PHE A 607 2.85 49.43 -8.34
CA PHE A 607 2.58 50.62 -9.17
C PHE A 607 1.10 51.02 -9.30
N PHE A 608 0.17 50.32 -8.64
CA PHE A 608 -1.22 50.74 -8.59
C PHE A 608 -1.39 51.92 -7.61
N THR A 609 -1.91 53.05 -8.10
CA THR A 609 -2.25 54.21 -7.26
C THR A 609 -3.47 54.95 -7.79
N THR A 610 -4.29 55.47 -6.87
CA THR A 610 -5.44 56.33 -7.16
C THR A 610 -5.13 57.82 -6.99
N LYS A 611 -3.88 58.16 -6.63
CA LYS A 611 -3.42 59.55 -6.41
C LYS A 611 -3.03 60.20 -7.74
N SER A 612 -3.12 61.53 -7.84
CA SER A 612 -2.72 62.28 -9.04
C SER A 612 -1.24 62.05 -9.39
N MET A 613 -0.89 62.13 -10.69
CA MET A 613 0.50 62.07 -11.17
C MET A 613 1.35 63.02 -10.34
N GLY A 614 2.28 62.50 -9.53
CA GLY A 614 2.87 63.32 -8.47
C GLY A 614 3.02 62.61 -7.15
N LYS A 615 1.87 62.18 -6.62
CA LYS A 615 1.63 62.10 -5.18
C LYS A 615 1.72 60.68 -4.59
N GLY A 616 2.03 59.66 -5.40
CA GLY A 616 2.18 58.28 -4.93
C GLY A 616 2.90 57.39 -5.93
N THR A 617 3.78 56.51 -5.43
CA THR A 617 4.55 55.56 -6.25
C THR A 617 3.81 54.26 -6.54
N GLY A 618 2.68 54.00 -5.87
CA GLY A 618 1.92 52.75 -5.96
C GLY A 618 2.66 51.51 -5.43
N LEU A 619 3.82 51.68 -4.79
CA LEU A 619 4.63 50.56 -4.29
C LEU A 619 4.39 50.28 -2.80
N GLY A 620 3.95 51.27 -2.02
CA GLY A 620 3.92 51.18 -0.55
C GLY A 620 3.11 50.00 0.01
N LEU A 621 1.89 49.76 -0.48
CA LEU A 621 1.05 48.66 0.02
C LEU A 621 1.53 47.29 -0.49
N ALA A 622 2.07 47.22 -1.71
CA ALA A 622 2.69 46.01 -2.24
C ALA A 622 3.93 45.60 -1.42
N ILE A 623 4.76 46.58 -1.02
CA ILE A 623 5.88 46.39 -0.10
C ILE A 623 5.36 45.90 1.26
N SER A 624 4.32 46.55 1.79
CA SER A 624 3.72 46.15 3.07
C SER A 624 3.22 44.71 3.04
N TYR A 625 2.61 44.27 1.93
CA TYR A 625 2.18 42.89 1.75
C TYR A 625 3.36 41.91 1.79
N GLY A 626 4.44 42.19 1.04
CA GLY A 626 5.64 41.37 1.03
C GLY A 626 6.28 41.23 2.41
N ILE A 627 6.50 42.34 3.11
CA ILE A 627 7.09 42.36 4.45
C ILE A 627 6.26 41.53 5.42
N ILE A 628 4.93 41.72 5.45
CA ILE A 628 4.05 40.98 6.37
C ILE A 628 4.06 39.48 6.07
N LYS A 629 4.10 39.07 4.79
CA LYS A 629 4.22 37.66 4.41
C LYS A 629 5.58 37.06 4.81
N MET A 630 6.68 37.80 4.65
CA MET A 630 8.01 37.38 5.11
C MET A 630 8.03 37.17 6.64
N HIS A 631 7.24 37.95 7.38
CA HIS A 631 7.07 37.78 8.82
C HIS A 631 6.09 36.67 9.23
N LYS A 632 5.68 35.80 8.28
CA LYS A 632 4.65 34.75 8.46
C LYS A 632 3.29 35.31 8.93
N GLY A 633 3.04 36.58 8.64
CA GLY A 633 1.81 37.28 9.00
C GLY A 633 0.82 37.40 7.84
N ASN A 634 -0.26 38.13 8.08
CA ASN A 634 -1.26 38.44 7.06
C ASN A 634 -1.72 39.90 7.15
N ILE A 635 -1.92 40.55 6.00
CA ILE A 635 -2.51 41.89 5.92
C ILE A 635 -3.79 41.84 5.07
N THR A 636 -4.88 42.33 5.62
CA THR A 636 -6.19 42.42 4.97
C THR A 636 -6.79 43.80 5.19
N PHE A 637 -7.87 44.14 4.49
CA PHE A 637 -8.57 45.40 4.69
C PHE A 637 -10.07 45.24 4.46
N VAL A 638 -10.84 46.13 5.09
CA VAL A 638 -12.28 46.32 4.85
C VAL A 638 -12.47 47.79 4.51
N SER A 639 -13.13 48.10 3.40
CA SER A 639 -13.33 49.47 2.95
C SER A 639 -14.71 49.66 2.35
N GLU A 640 -15.35 50.79 2.67
CA GLU A 640 -16.64 51.20 2.11
C GLU A 640 -16.55 52.66 1.65
N ILE A 641 -17.05 52.94 0.43
CA ILE A 641 -17.00 54.27 -0.17
C ILE A 641 -17.72 55.27 0.76
N GLY A 642 -17.04 56.37 1.08
CA GLY A 642 -17.55 57.44 1.94
C GLY A 642 -17.56 57.14 3.45
N LYS A 643 -17.16 55.93 3.88
CA LYS A 643 -17.05 55.57 5.31
C LYS A 643 -15.61 55.37 5.80
N GLY A 644 -14.66 55.12 4.88
CA GLY A 644 -13.24 54.94 5.17
C GLY A 644 -12.74 53.51 5.02
N THR A 645 -11.52 53.24 5.49
CA THR A 645 -10.87 51.93 5.38
C THR A 645 -10.31 51.46 6.73
N THR A 646 -10.46 50.18 7.03
CA THR A 646 -9.79 49.50 8.15
C THR A 646 -8.80 48.48 7.59
N PHE A 647 -7.50 48.74 7.76
CA PHE A 647 -6.45 47.75 7.53
C PHE A 647 -6.25 46.90 8.78
N LYS A 648 -6.14 45.58 8.58
CA LYS A 648 -5.91 44.58 9.63
C LYS A 648 -4.60 43.85 9.36
N ILE A 649 -3.65 43.98 10.26
CA ILE A 649 -2.33 43.33 10.19
C ILE A 649 -2.26 42.31 11.31
N VAL A 650 -2.01 41.06 10.96
CA VAL A 650 -1.88 39.92 11.87
C VAL A 650 -0.46 39.39 11.82
N LEU A 651 0.22 39.34 12.96
CA LEU A 651 1.62 38.94 13.08
C LEU A 651 1.78 37.88 14.18
N PRO A 652 2.54 36.79 13.97
CA PRO A 652 2.74 35.77 15.00
C PRO A 652 3.67 36.27 16.13
N LYS A 653 3.41 35.88 17.39
CA LYS A 653 4.24 36.30 18.53
C LYS A 653 5.66 35.73 18.50
N TYR A 654 5.79 34.46 18.10
CA TYR A 654 7.05 33.74 18.10
C TYR A 654 7.32 33.17 16.71
N GLN A 655 8.42 33.58 16.10
CA GLN A 655 8.93 32.91 14.91
C GLN A 655 9.88 31.80 15.36
N ALA A 656 9.36 30.58 15.52
CA ALA A 656 10.22 29.41 15.56
C ALA A 656 10.82 29.24 14.15
N TYR A 657 12.08 29.61 14.00
CA TYR A 657 12.91 29.16 12.87
C TYR A 657 14.00 28.27 13.46
N GLN A 658 13.97 26.99 13.09
CA GLN A 658 15.11 26.11 13.28
C GLN A 658 16.30 26.76 12.58
N SER A 659 17.35 27.05 13.34
CA SER A 659 18.59 27.58 12.81
C SER A 659 19.12 26.65 11.73
N ASN A 660 19.25 27.19 10.52
CA ASN A 660 19.83 26.51 9.37
C ASN A 660 21.37 26.50 9.46
N GLU A 661 21.92 26.16 10.63
CA GLU A 661 23.36 25.91 10.82
C GLU A 661 23.76 24.45 10.53
N ALA A 662 22.80 23.57 10.22
CA ALA A 662 23.06 22.15 9.99
C ALA A 662 23.34 21.74 8.52
N ILE A 663 23.40 22.68 7.55
CA ILE A 663 23.56 22.33 6.12
C ILE A 663 24.94 22.71 5.53
N GLU A 664 25.79 23.48 6.23
CA GLU A 664 27.17 23.75 5.75
C GLU A 664 28.24 22.78 6.30
N GLY A 665 27.88 21.84 7.18
CA GLY A 665 28.78 20.80 7.70
C GLY A 665 28.88 19.50 6.88
N ALA A 666 28.02 19.28 5.89
CA ALA A 666 27.92 18.01 5.15
C ALA A 666 28.44 18.07 3.70
N LYS A 667 29.39 18.98 3.42
CA LYS A 667 30.17 19.01 2.16
C LYS A 667 31.69 18.96 2.37
N ALA A 668 32.13 18.61 3.58
CA ALA A 668 33.52 18.28 3.86
C ALA A 668 33.58 17.11 4.85
N LEU A 669 33.18 15.92 4.39
CA LEU A 669 33.70 14.60 4.77
C LEU A 669 33.19 13.55 3.78
#